data_AF-A0A3P8ZW67-F1
#
_entry.id   AF-A0A3P8ZW67-F1
#
_cell.length_a   1.000
_cell.length_b   1.000
_cell.length_c   1.000
_cell.angle_alpha   90.00
_cell.angle_beta   90.00
_cell.angle_gamma   90.00
#
_symmetry.space_group_name_H-M   'P 1'
#
loop_
_entity.id
_entity.type
_entity.pdbx_description
1 polymer ?
#
loop_
_entity_poly.entity_id
_entity_poly.type
_entity_poly.pdbx_seq_one_letter_code
_entity_poly.pdbx_strand_id
1 'polypeptide(L)'
;MKVCSQSYLLQIQLIIELVWPLFLFLILIAVRRSHPPYKQSQCHFPNKALPSAGTVPWVQGIICNINNPCFQGPTPGETPGRVGNFDNSILSRLLVDAQSILSYSGNQTAFSGFQDLLDTIQRLGERPGAWPNLPVIEYLRANQTFSNFLLTNGSLSPSALDQLLRARLNFQVVSLAGTGSMLKDIVCNATVLSRFLTVERGDSMEDLQNQLCAIPAGTLLQAEQLFLSQLDFSKFFTRERLLANAGDLRVISQSVTSVSKELAVLMDDLSSLSSFAELNAELRLLSPENRSAPPQESFRAFSRIMCGHPEVGGERIPSLNWYEDNDLKSFLGKNGTEDTDMDKDNVTSPYCKSLVRSLESNPLSRIVWRGIKPLFTGKLLYTPDTPAVRDVMKEVNKTFQDLQILEDLNGAWAELGPRVKTYMESSVEIQLLQDLLRRPEVAVLVNLQLENTSWTAKRIAHFLSTPNGPRKEGAPPTWLDVYSDFNNSITTLAQVTQCFSLNKLEGVATEGQMIDRALELLEQREFWAGIVFLLPNTSSSSLPPHVTYKIRMDIDDVARTNKIKDRFWDPGPAADPFSDMRYIRGGFVYVQDLVERAVARVLSGVQPTTGVYIQQMPYPCYVDDVFLRVLNRSLPLFMTLAWIYSVAMIIKGMVYEKEARLKETMRIMGLGTGQLWFSWFLSSLVPFLISAWLLIALLKWGDILPYSNPAVVFFFLTAFATATIMQCFLISTFFSRANLAAACGGLIYFALYLPYVLCVAWRDHLTTSHRVLASLFSPVAFGFGCEYFSQFEEQGVGIQWFNLRSSPREGDTYSFTTSIVMLYVDAFVYAVAAWYIEAVFPGQYGVPRPWNFVFSLNFWGGIPLEAGMPIPPAPTGQEDDRIEAEPTHLVLGVAIRNLVKIYKKGAKLAVNHLNLKFYEGQITSFLGHNGAGKTTTLSILTGLFPPTAGTVYIKGMDIRYDMDTIRKTLGVCPQHNVLFDILTVEEHVWFYGRLKGLSSEEVKKELDVLLQDLSSLSHFSLISLSVAIAFVGGSKVVILDEPTAGVDPYSRRGIWDLLLKYRKDRTIILSTHYMGEADLLGDRIAIISQGKLCCCGSPLFLKARLGTGYYLTVVKKEGLEGRTPASASATKLPAVAKVILQRCVSDQRGECGPH
;
A
#
# COMPACT_ATOMS: atom_id res chain seq x y z
N MET A 1 -50.47 -25.95 -11.35
CA MET A 1 -49.19 -25.88 -12.10
C MET A 1 -48.56 -24.49 -12.12
N LYS A 2 -49.26 -23.41 -12.52
CA LYS A 2 -48.67 -22.03 -12.54
C LYS A 2 -48.21 -21.53 -11.16
N VAL A 3 -49.01 -21.72 -10.11
CA VAL A 3 -48.66 -21.35 -8.72
C VAL A 3 -47.36 -22.02 -8.25
N CYS A 4 -47.19 -23.31 -8.56
CA CYS A 4 -45.99 -24.05 -8.18
C CYS A 4 -44.74 -23.47 -8.87
N SER A 5 -44.81 -23.19 -10.17
CA SER A 5 -43.70 -22.59 -10.95
C SER A 5 -43.29 -21.20 -10.45
N GLN A 6 -44.23 -20.41 -9.92
CA GLN A 6 -43.96 -19.05 -9.46
C GLN A 6 -43.35 -19.02 -8.06
N SER A 7 -43.78 -19.92 -7.17
CA SER A 7 -43.15 -20.11 -5.85
C SER A 7 -41.69 -20.58 -5.98
N TYR A 8 -41.39 -21.49 -6.92
CA TYR A 8 -39.99 -21.86 -7.23
C TYR A 8 -39.16 -20.68 -7.72
N LEU A 9 -39.74 -19.79 -8.53
CA LEU A 9 -39.04 -18.61 -9.04
C LEU A 9 -38.67 -17.63 -7.91
N LEU A 10 -39.55 -17.48 -6.92
CA LEU A 10 -39.33 -16.62 -5.75
C LEU A 10 -38.25 -17.20 -4.82
N GLN A 11 -38.24 -18.52 -4.62
CA GLN A 11 -37.18 -19.22 -3.89
C GLN A 11 -35.83 -19.04 -4.57
N ILE A 12 -35.77 -19.17 -5.90
CA ILE A 12 -34.54 -18.94 -6.67
C ILE A 12 -34.06 -17.48 -6.51
N GLN A 13 -34.97 -16.51 -6.58
CA GLN A 13 -34.62 -15.09 -6.39
C GLN A 13 -34.02 -14.84 -5.01
N LEU A 14 -34.62 -15.37 -3.94
CA LEU A 14 -34.14 -15.21 -2.58
C LEU A 14 -32.78 -15.90 -2.36
N ILE A 15 -32.56 -17.07 -2.97
CA ILE A 15 -31.26 -17.75 -2.95
C ILE A 15 -30.21 -16.89 -3.66
N ILE A 16 -30.50 -16.37 -4.86
CA ILE A 16 -29.55 -15.50 -5.58
C ILE A 16 -29.25 -14.24 -4.77
N GLU A 17 -30.27 -13.64 -4.14
CA GLU A 17 -30.12 -12.44 -3.32
C GLU A 17 -29.17 -12.64 -2.13
N LEU A 18 -29.22 -13.80 -1.48
CA LEU A 18 -28.34 -14.14 -0.36
C LEU A 18 -26.95 -14.61 -0.82
N VAL A 19 -26.87 -15.39 -1.90
CA VAL A 19 -25.62 -16.00 -2.36
C VAL A 19 -24.75 -15.02 -3.15
N TRP A 20 -25.33 -14.08 -3.88
CA TRP A 20 -24.57 -13.16 -4.74
C TRP A 20 -23.56 -12.29 -3.97
N PRO A 21 -23.92 -11.62 -2.85
CA PRO A 21 -22.94 -10.94 -2.00
C PRO A 21 -21.85 -11.90 -1.52
N LEU A 22 -22.22 -13.08 -1.02
CA LEU A 22 -21.26 -14.04 -0.47
C LEU A 22 -20.26 -14.52 -1.52
N PHE A 23 -20.71 -14.77 -2.75
CA PHE A 23 -19.86 -15.20 -3.84
C PHE A 23 -18.76 -14.18 -4.18
N LEU A 24 -19.10 -12.89 -4.26
CA LEU A 24 -18.12 -11.82 -4.52
C LEU A 24 -17.06 -11.75 -3.42
N PHE A 25 -17.47 -11.85 -2.16
CA PHE A 25 -16.53 -11.78 -1.04
C PHE A 25 -15.74 -13.08 -0.81
N LEU A 26 -16.24 -14.24 -1.25
CA LEU A 26 -15.44 -15.48 -1.29
C LEU A 26 -14.25 -15.35 -2.25
N ILE A 27 -14.43 -14.69 -3.40
CA ILE A 27 -13.33 -14.40 -4.33
C ILE A 27 -12.30 -13.47 -3.66
N LEU A 28 -12.76 -12.45 -2.94
CA LEU A 28 -11.86 -11.55 -2.18
C LEU A 28 -11.09 -12.30 -1.09
N ILE A 29 -11.72 -13.25 -0.39
CA ILE A 29 -11.03 -14.12 0.58
C ILE A 29 -9.98 -15.00 -0.12
N ALA A 30 -10.25 -15.50 -1.33
CA ALA A 30 -9.26 -16.26 -2.08
C ALA A 30 -8.03 -15.40 -2.42
N VAL A 31 -8.23 -14.13 -2.82
CA VAL A 31 -7.14 -13.17 -3.06
C VAL A 31 -6.41 -12.79 -1.76
N ARG A 32 -7.15 -12.66 -0.64
CA ARG A 32 -6.56 -12.46 0.68
C ARG A 32 -5.59 -13.58 1.05
N ARG A 33 -5.97 -14.83 0.78
CA ARG A 33 -5.11 -15.99 1.07
C ARG A 33 -3.85 -16.06 0.19
N SER A 34 -3.85 -15.46 -1.00
CA SER A 34 -2.65 -15.42 -1.85
C SER A 34 -1.65 -14.35 -1.42
N HIS A 35 -2.08 -13.34 -0.66
CA HIS A 35 -1.23 -12.25 -0.16
C HIS A 35 -1.34 -12.12 1.37
N PRO A 36 -0.60 -12.94 2.14
CA PRO A 36 -0.59 -12.86 3.60
C PRO A 36 0.04 -11.54 4.09
N PRO A 37 -0.38 -11.03 5.26
CA PRO A 37 0.19 -9.82 5.84
C PRO A 37 1.67 -10.03 6.22
N TYR A 38 2.51 -9.04 5.93
CA TYR A 38 3.93 -9.03 6.24
C TYR A 38 4.14 -8.36 7.61
N LYS A 39 4.62 -9.13 8.60
CA LYS A 39 4.85 -8.62 9.94
C LYS A 39 6.32 -8.23 10.08
N GLN A 40 6.56 -7.01 10.55
CA GLN A 40 7.89 -6.50 10.82
C GLN A 40 8.06 -6.20 12.31
N SER A 41 9.23 -6.59 12.82
CA SER A 41 9.62 -6.31 14.19
C SER A 41 10.01 -4.84 14.36
N GLN A 42 10.28 -4.40 15.59
CA GLN A 42 10.79 -3.06 15.81
C GLN A 42 12.12 -2.91 15.06
N CYS A 43 12.23 -1.83 14.29
CA CYS A 43 13.35 -1.62 13.41
C CYS A 43 14.27 -0.52 13.92
N HIS A 44 15.53 -0.89 14.12
CA HIS A 44 16.63 0.02 14.49
C HIS A 44 17.61 0.13 13.34
N PHE A 45 18.20 1.32 13.17
CA PHE A 45 19.03 1.63 12.01
C PHE A 45 20.45 2.01 12.46
N PRO A 46 21.48 1.70 11.67
CA PRO A 46 22.82 2.19 11.94
C PRO A 46 22.97 3.67 11.53
N ASN A 47 23.69 4.45 12.32
CA ASN A 47 24.04 5.82 11.97
C ASN A 47 24.98 5.86 10.75
N LYS A 48 24.95 6.97 10.02
CA LYS A 48 25.83 7.24 8.88
C LYS A 48 26.65 8.48 9.16
N ALA A 49 27.96 8.37 9.06
CA ALA A 49 28.86 9.49 9.27
C ALA A 49 28.84 10.42 8.06
N LEU A 50 28.88 11.73 8.30
CA LEU A 50 29.12 12.72 7.26
C LEU A 50 30.63 13.02 7.13
N PRO A 51 31.08 13.62 6.02
CA PRO A 51 32.49 13.95 5.82
C PRO A 51 33.12 14.73 6.98
N SER A 52 32.36 15.60 7.66
CA SER A 52 32.80 16.35 8.83
C SER A 52 33.20 15.51 10.04
N ALA A 53 32.67 14.27 10.16
CA ALA A 53 33.04 13.35 11.23
C ALA A 53 34.41 12.68 11.02
N GLY A 54 34.94 12.73 9.79
CA GLY A 54 36.20 12.13 9.39
C GLY A 54 36.04 11.29 8.12
N THR A 55 37.09 11.24 7.31
CA THR A 55 37.10 10.53 6.03
C THR A 55 36.86 9.03 6.18
N VAL A 56 37.50 8.40 7.17
CA VAL A 56 37.36 6.96 7.46
C VAL A 56 35.94 6.57 7.87
N PRO A 57 35.34 7.15 8.93
CA PRO A 57 33.98 6.80 9.33
C PRO A 57 32.95 7.13 8.24
N TRP A 58 33.19 8.17 7.44
CA TRP A 58 32.35 8.50 6.28
C TRP A 58 32.38 7.40 5.21
N VAL A 59 33.57 6.97 4.78
CA VAL A 59 33.73 5.91 3.78
C VAL A 59 33.17 4.58 4.30
N GLN A 60 33.39 4.26 5.59
CA GLN A 60 32.77 3.10 6.23
C GLN A 60 31.25 3.20 6.24
N GLY A 61 30.68 4.37 6.53
CA GLY A 61 29.24 4.60 6.48
C GLY A 61 28.62 4.37 5.10
N ILE A 62 29.33 4.73 4.03
CA ILE A 62 28.88 4.50 2.65
C ILE A 62 28.90 3.01 2.30
N ILE A 63 29.99 2.32 2.63
CA ILE A 63 30.20 0.92 2.23
C ILE A 63 29.36 -0.03 3.10
N CYS A 64 29.42 0.14 4.42
CA CYS A 64 28.85 -0.80 5.37
C CYS A 64 27.33 -0.65 5.53
N ASN A 65 26.81 0.58 5.42
CA ASN A 65 25.39 0.87 5.64
C ASN A 65 24.63 1.12 4.34
N ILE A 66 25.15 0.67 3.18
CA ILE A 66 24.51 0.90 1.88
C ILE A 66 23.12 0.27 1.79
N ASN A 67 22.93 -0.89 2.43
CA ASN A 67 21.65 -1.61 2.42
C ASN A 67 20.68 -1.12 3.51
N ASN A 68 21.09 -0.17 4.36
CA ASN A 68 20.36 0.33 5.51
C ASN A 68 19.61 -0.79 6.29
N PRO A 69 20.34 -1.82 6.77
CA PRO A 69 19.70 -3.00 7.34
C PRO A 69 18.92 -2.67 8.62
N CYS A 70 17.81 -3.39 8.80
CA CYS A 70 16.94 -3.28 9.95
C CYS A 70 17.37 -4.23 11.07
N PHE A 71 17.77 -3.69 12.22
CA PHE A 71 18.11 -4.48 13.41
C PHE A 71 16.94 -4.56 14.38
N GLN A 72 16.75 -5.71 15.02
CA GLN A 72 15.67 -5.93 16.00
C GLN A 72 15.91 -5.21 17.34
N GLY A 73 17.14 -4.77 17.59
CA GLY A 73 17.53 -4.06 18.81
C GLY A 73 18.42 -2.86 18.48
N PRO A 74 18.56 -1.92 19.44
CA PRO A 74 19.29 -0.68 19.22
C PRO A 74 20.74 -0.94 18.86
N THR A 75 21.23 -0.27 17.81
CA THR A 75 22.64 -0.32 17.44
C THR A 75 23.47 0.51 18.42
N PRO A 76 24.78 0.24 18.57
CA PRO A 76 25.64 1.00 19.48
C PRO A 76 25.55 2.52 19.27
N GLY A 77 25.42 2.98 18.02
CA GLY A 77 25.29 4.40 17.66
C GLY A 77 23.96 5.06 18.06
N GLU A 78 22.93 4.29 18.44
CA GLU A 78 21.68 4.83 19.00
C GLU A 78 21.76 5.06 20.52
N THR A 79 22.77 4.48 21.19
CA THR A 79 22.94 4.61 22.64
C THR A 79 23.57 5.96 23.02
N PRO A 80 23.12 6.61 24.10
CA PRO A 80 23.67 7.90 24.51
C PRO A 80 25.14 7.75 24.88
N GLY A 81 25.99 8.62 24.31
CA GLY A 81 27.43 8.68 24.62
C GLY A 81 28.34 7.82 23.72
N ARG A 82 27.79 6.92 22.89
CA ARG A 82 28.55 6.16 21.90
C ARG A 82 28.06 6.46 20.49
N VAL A 83 28.97 6.91 19.63
CA VAL A 83 28.64 7.31 18.24
C VAL A 83 29.23 6.34 17.21
N GLY A 84 30.40 5.74 17.48
CA GLY A 84 31.05 4.80 16.57
C GLY A 84 30.32 3.44 16.51
N ASN A 85 29.93 3.03 15.30
CA ASN A 85 29.41 1.69 15.00
C ASN A 85 30.52 0.71 14.53
N PHE A 86 31.67 1.23 14.10
CA PHE A 86 32.69 0.46 13.39
C PHE A 86 34.01 0.30 14.15
N ASP A 87 34.03 0.54 15.46
CA ASP A 87 35.25 0.49 16.28
C ASP A 87 35.97 -0.88 16.16
N ASN A 88 35.21 -1.96 15.94
CA ASN A 88 35.72 -3.33 15.79
C ASN A 88 36.23 -3.65 14.37
N SER A 89 36.10 -2.75 13.40
CA SER A 89 36.60 -3.00 12.05
C SER A 89 38.12 -3.20 12.03
N ILE A 90 38.63 -4.00 11.09
CA ILE A 90 40.07 -4.21 10.97
C ILE A 90 40.75 -2.87 10.62
N LEU A 91 40.12 -2.07 9.76
CA LEU A 91 40.62 -0.75 9.37
C LEU A 91 40.72 0.23 10.55
N SER A 92 39.68 0.34 11.37
CA SER A 92 39.70 1.23 12.55
C SER A 92 40.77 0.79 13.56
N ARG A 93 40.85 -0.51 13.84
CA ARG A 93 41.88 -1.07 14.73
C ARG A 93 43.28 -0.79 14.19
N LEU A 94 43.51 -0.96 12.89
CA LEU A 94 44.80 -0.68 12.26
C LEU A 94 45.21 0.80 12.37
N LEU A 95 44.26 1.73 12.28
CA LEU A 95 44.55 3.16 12.45
C LEU A 95 44.85 3.52 13.92
N VAL A 96 44.13 2.90 14.87
CA VAL A 96 44.42 3.05 16.30
C VAL A 96 45.79 2.47 16.64
N ASP A 97 46.12 1.32 16.06
CA ASP A 97 47.42 0.66 16.15
C ASP A 97 48.53 1.52 15.53
N ALA A 98 48.30 2.13 14.37
CA ALA A 98 49.26 3.07 13.78
C ALA A 98 49.48 4.31 14.67
N GLN A 99 48.40 4.85 15.26
CA GLN A 99 48.48 5.98 16.17
C GLN A 99 49.26 5.64 17.45
N SER A 100 49.07 4.44 18.02
CA SER A 100 49.79 4.00 19.21
C SER A 100 51.29 3.91 18.93
N ILE A 101 51.69 3.33 17.79
CA ILE A 101 53.09 3.25 17.34
C ILE A 101 53.70 4.64 17.15
N LEU A 102 53.00 5.53 16.44
CA LEU A 102 53.50 6.90 16.20
C LEU A 102 53.66 7.67 17.50
N SER A 103 52.74 7.51 18.45
CA SER A 103 52.84 8.14 19.77
C SER A 103 54.01 7.59 20.61
N TYR A 104 54.30 6.29 20.49
CA TYR A 104 55.42 5.64 21.17
C TYR A 104 56.78 6.08 20.58
N SER A 105 56.86 6.25 19.26
CA SER A 105 58.09 6.73 18.59
C SER A 105 58.56 8.11 19.04
N GLY A 106 57.67 8.92 19.63
CA GLY A 106 58.01 10.18 20.29
C GLY A 106 58.91 10.04 21.52
N ASN A 107 58.97 8.84 22.12
CA ASN A 107 59.93 8.48 23.16
C ASN A 107 61.14 7.78 22.51
N GLN A 108 62.17 8.54 22.16
CA GLN A 108 63.36 8.15 21.38
C GLN A 108 64.28 7.04 21.98
N THR A 109 63.80 6.21 22.90
CA THR A 109 64.61 5.24 23.67
C THR A 109 64.72 3.86 23.02
N ALA A 110 64.06 3.61 21.89
CA ALA A 110 63.94 2.25 21.31
C ALA A 110 65.21 1.74 20.57
N PHE A 111 66.16 2.60 20.23
CA PHE A 111 67.41 2.23 19.55
C PHE A 111 68.68 2.51 20.36
N SER A 112 68.55 3.11 21.56
CA SER A 112 69.70 3.33 22.44
C SER A 112 70.30 2.02 22.94
N GLY A 113 69.50 0.96 23.12
CA GLY A 113 70.01 -0.34 23.55
C GLY A 113 71.04 -0.94 22.59
N PHE A 114 70.89 -0.77 21.27
CA PHE A 114 71.90 -1.23 20.30
C PHE A 114 73.20 -0.41 20.37
N GLN A 115 73.10 0.89 20.63
CA GLN A 115 74.26 1.75 20.90
C GLN A 115 74.94 1.38 22.21
N ASP A 116 74.17 1.08 23.26
CA ASP A 116 74.68 0.63 24.56
C ASP A 116 75.31 -0.77 24.47
N LEU A 117 74.80 -1.65 23.61
CA LEU A 117 75.41 -2.96 23.32
C LEU A 117 76.77 -2.79 22.63
N LEU A 118 76.85 -1.89 21.64
CA LEU A 118 78.10 -1.58 20.97
C LEU A 118 79.12 -0.94 21.94
N ASP A 119 78.69 0.01 22.77
CA ASP A 119 79.53 0.68 23.77
C ASP A 119 79.97 -0.31 24.88
N THR A 120 79.09 -1.21 25.33
CA THR A 120 79.46 -2.25 26.30
C THR A 120 80.44 -3.28 25.74
N ILE A 121 80.32 -3.65 24.45
CA ILE A 121 81.28 -4.53 23.78
C ILE A 121 82.63 -3.83 23.59
N GLN A 122 82.62 -2.52 23.28
CA GLN A 122 83.83 -1.70 23.22
C GLN A 122 84.54 -1.63 24.58
N ARG A 123 83.81 -1.31 25.65
CA ARG A 123 84.35 -1.27 27.03
C ARG A 123 84.87 -2.62 27.52
N LEU A 124 84.26 -3.73 27.08
CA LEU A 124 84.75 -5.07 27.41
C LEU A 124 86.09 -5.38 26.73
N GLY A 125 86.35 -4.78 25.56
CA GLY A 125 87.61 -4.87 24.84
C GLY A 125 88.77 -4.06 25.39
N GLU A 126 88.51 -3.14 26.31
CA GLU A 126 89.56 -2.36 27.00
C GLU A 126 90.30 -3.19 28.06
N ARG A 127 89.77 -4.35 28.48
CA ARG A 127 90.37 -5.17 29.55
C ARG A 127 91.49 -6.11 29.04
N PRO A 128 92.64 -6.21 29.74
CA PRO A 128 93.75 -7.09 29.34
C PRO A 128 93.35 -8.57 29.31
N GLY A 129 93.51 -9.21 28.15
CA GLY A 129 93.24 -10.65 27.97
C GLY A 129 91.80 -11.02 27.58
N ALA A 130 90.91 -10.05 27.35
CA ALA A 130 89.51 -10.30 26.99
C ALA A 130 89.35 -10.86 25.55
N TRP A 131 90.18 -10.45 24.60
CA TRP A 131 90.07 -10.84 23.19
C TRP A 131 91.09 -11.94 22.84
N PRO A 132 90.76 -12.88 21.92
CA PRO A 132 91.73 -13.87 21.45
C PRO A 132 92.90 -13.17 20.74
N ASN A 133 94.09 -13.78 20.73
CA ASN A 133 95.19 -13.39 19.86
C ASN A 133 95.42 -14.54 18.87
N LEU A 134 94.51 -14.67 17.89
CA LEU A 134 94.46 -15.73 16.88
C LEU A 134 94.99 -15.21 15.54
N PRO A 135 95.41 -16.09 14.61
CA PRO A 135 95.74 -15.68 13.26
C PRO A 135 94.52 -15.07 12.55
N VAL A 136 94.71 -14.04 11.71
CA VAL A 136 93.66 -13.30 11.01
C VAL A 136 92.68 -14.22 10.27
N ILE A 137 93.17 -15.31 9.67
CA ILE A 137 92.37 -16.30 8.95
C ILE A 137 91.34 -17.01 9.84
N GLU A 138 91.65 -17.20 11.12
CA GLU A 138 90.75 -17.87 12.06
C GLU A 138 89.60 -16.97 12.53
N TYR A 139 89.71 -15.65 12.35
CA TYR A 139 88.62 -14.71 12.62
C TYR A 139 87.60 -14.60 11.48
N LEU A 140 87.88 -15.16 10.29
CA LEU A 140 87.02 -15.01 9.11
C LEU A 140 86.11 -16.24 8.91
N ARG A 141 84.85 -16.01 8.52
CA ARG A 141 83.92 -17.10 8.15
C ARG A 141 84.39 -17.85 6.89
N ALA A 142 84.03 -19.13 6.77
CA ALA A 142 84.57 -20.07 5.76
C ALA A 142 84.30 -19.73 4.28
N ASN A 143 83.44 -18.73 3.97
CA ASN A 143 83.22 -18.25 2.60
C ASN A 143 84.09 -17.02 2.32
N GLN A 144 85.26 -17.26 1.73
CA GLN A 144 86.32 -16.26 1.62
C GLN A 144 86.09 -15.28 0.44
N THR A 145 85.48 -14.12 0.69
CA THR A 145 85.52 -13.00 -0.27
C THR A 145 86.56 -11.96 0.11
N PHE A 146 86.93 -11.83 1.39
CA PHE A 146 87.96 -10.90 1.85
C PHE A 146 89.36 -11.21 1.26
N SER A 147 89.79 -12.48 1.27
CA SER A 147 91.07 -12.89 0.67
C SER A 147 91.09 -12.66 -0.85
N ASN A 148 90.00 -12.99 -1.53
CA ASN A 148 89.83 -12.73 -2.96
C ASN A 148 89.80 -11.22 -3.29
N PHE A 149 89.19 -10.40 -2.43
CA PHE A 149 89.14 -8.95 -2.59
C PHE A 149 90.53 -8.31 -2.43
N LEU A 150 91.30 -8.74 -1.43
CA LEU A 150 92.68 -8.27 -1.22
C LEU A 150 93.63 -8.69 -2.36
N LEU A 151 93.39 -9.85 -2.99
CA LEU A 151 94.13 -10.30 -4.18
C LEU A 151 93.75 -9.52 -5.46
N THR A 152 92.46 -9.30 -5.69
CA THR A 152 91.95 -8.74 -6.96
C THR A 152 91.91 -7.22 -6.98
N ASN A 153 91.39 -6.60 -5.93
CA ASN A 153 91.23 -5.14 -5.82
C ASN A 153 92.33 -4.48 -4.98
N GLY A 154 92.90 -5.23 -4.02
CA GLY A 154 94.01 -4.76 -3.17
C GLY A 154 95.40 -4.94 -3.78
N SER A 155 95.54 -5.73 -4.85
CA SER A 155 96.82 -6.04 -5.53
C SER A 155 97.93 -6.59 -4.61
N LEU A 156 97.57 -7.26 -3.51
CA LEU A 156 98.53 -7.91 -2.61
C LEU A 156 99.15 -9.15 -3.27
N SER A 157 100.45 -9.36 -3.05
CA SER A 157 101.11 -10.60 -3.49
C SER A 157 100.57 -11.83 -2.72
N PRO A 158 100.52 -13.03 -3.33
CA PRO A 158 100.00 -14.23 -2.65
C PRO A 158 100.76 -14.57 -1.36
N SER A 159 102.07 -14.28 -1.32
CA SER A 159 102.92 -14.46 -0.14
C SER A 159 102.59 -13.46 0.97
N ALA A 160 102.36 -12.18 0.64
CA ALA A 160 101.97 -11.18 1.63
C ALA A 160 100.55 -11.41 2.16
N LEU A 161 99.63 -11.93 1.34
CA LEU A 161 98.32 -12.34 1.80
C LEU A 161 98.39 -13.52 2.77
N ASP A 162 99.20 -14.53 2.47
CA ASP A 162 99.39 -15.69 3.34
C ASP A 162 100.05 -15.27 4.68
N GLN A 163 101.00 -14.33 4.64
CA GLN A 163 101.58 -13.70 5.82
C GLN A 163 100.54 -12.89 6.62
N LEU A 164 99.70 -12.08 5.96
CA LEU A 164 98.63 -11.34 6.62
C LEU A 164 97.62 -12.26 7.31
N LEU A 165 97.24 -13.35 6.63
CA LEU A 165 96.26 -14.32 7.10
C LEU A 165 96.79 -15.15 8.28
N ARG A 166 98.11 -15.42 8.34
CA ARG A 166 98.76 -16.09 9.48
C ARG A 166 99.18 -15.14 10.60
N ALA A 167 99.28 -13.84 10.34
CA ALA A 167 99.59 -12.86 11.36
C ALA A 167 98.54 -12.88 12.46
N ARG A 168 98.96 -12.79 13.73
CA ARG A 168 98.04 -12.78 14.88
C ARG A 168 97.63 -11.35 15.20
N LEU A 169 96.32 -11.13 15.20
CA LEU A 169 95.75 -9.80 15.36
C LEU A 169 95.40 -9.54 16.83
N ASN A 170 95.99 -8.49 17.41
CA ASN A 170 95.68 -8.05 18.76
C ASN A 170 94.54 -7.03 18.75
N PHE A 171 93.32 -7.53 18.93
CA PHE A 171 92.10 -6.72 18.96
C PHE A 171 92.04 -5.71 20.13
N GLN A 172 92.85 -5.88 21.17
CA GLN A 172 92.87 -4.99 22.35
C GLN A 172 93.28 -3.56 21.97
N VAL A 173 94.19 -3.41 21.01
CA VAL A 173 94.68 -2.11 20.53
C VAL A 173 93.71 -1.48 19.52
N VAL A 174 92.88 -2.30 18.84
CA VAL A 174 91.85 -1.86 17.88
C VAL A 174 90.75 -1.07 18.58
N SER A 175 90.36 -1.47 19.80
CA SER A 175 89.36 -0.73 20.59
C SER A 175 89.87 0.64 21.09
N LEU A 176 91.16 0.77 21.40
CA LEU A 176 91.79 2.00 21.90
C LEU A 176 91.95 3.09 20.82
N ALA A 177 91.89 2.73 19.54
CA ALA A 177 92.07 3.65 18.40
C ALA A 177 90.76 4.18 17.82
N GLY A 178 89.62 3.95 18.49
CA GLY A 178 88.28 4.45 18.10
C GLY A 178 88.13 5.98 18.04
N THR A 179 89.21 6.74 18.13
CA THR A 179 89.24 8.20 17.93
C THR A 179 89.94 8.55 16.60
N GLY A 180 89.21 8.42 15.49
CA GLY A 180 89.39 9.27 14.31
C GLY A 180 90.61 9.08 13.38
N SER A 181 91.45 8.05 13.55
CA SER A 181 92.58 7.80 12.64
C SER A 181 92.19 6.88 11.47
N MET A 182 92.47 7.28 10.22
CA MET A 182 92.22 6.45 9.03
C MET A 182 93.09 5.17 9.06
N LEU A 183 92.52 4.02 8.70
CA LEU A 183 93.21 2.71 8.71
C LEU A 183 94.55 2.72 7.92
N LYS A 184 94.64 3.60 6.90
CA LYS A 184 95.87 3.83 6.15
C LYS A 184 97.03 4.36 7.02
N ASP A 185 96.74 5.24 7.98
CA ASP A 185 97.75 5.82 8.87
C ASP A 185 98.28 4.79 9.89
N ILE A 186 97.43 3.82 10.26
CA ILE A 186 97.76 2.70 11.14
C ILE A 186 98.67 1.70 10.42
N VAL A 187 98.31 1.35 9.19
CA VAL A 187 99.01 0.37 8.35
C VAL A 187 100.37 0.89 7.87
N CYS A 188 100.48 2.18 7.55
CA CYS A 188 101.74 2.76 7.08
C CYS A 188 102.78 3.00 8.19
N ASN A 189 102.41 2.96 9.47
CA ASN A 189 103.33 3.17 10.60
C ASN A 189 103.77 1.85 11.24
N ALA A 190 105.03 1.45 11.03
CA ALA A 190 105.62 0.19 11.50
C ALA A 190 105.44 -0.06 13.01
N THR A 191 105.64 0.97 13.83
CA THR A 191 105.57 0.89 15.29
C THR A 191 104.15 0.73 15.82
N VAL A 192 103.19 1.18 15.02
CA VAL A 192 101.77 1.11 15.32
C VAL A 192 101.24 -0.22 14.78
N LEU A 193 101.53 -0.56 13.53
CA LEU A 193 101.14 -1.83 12.91
C LEU A 193 101.67 -3.06 13.67
N SER A 194 102.90 -3.03 14.19
CA SER A 194 103.46 -4.11 15.03
C SER A 194 102.76 -4.28 16.39
N ARG A 195 102.00 -3.28 16.85
CA ARG A 195 101.12 -3.41 18.03
C ARG A 195 99.78 -4.08 17.69
N PHE A 196 99.35 -3.99 16.43
CA PHE A 196 98.10 -4.57 15.92
C PHE A 196 98.28 -5.98 15.35
N LEU A 197 99.37 -6.22 14.63
CA LEU A 197 99.67 -7.48 13.96
C LEU A 197 101.01 -8.02 14.47
N THR A 198 100.98 -9.24 14.97
CA THR A 198 102.16 -9.98 15.41
C THR A 198 102.40 -11.15 14.45
N VAL A 199 103.49 -11.10 13.70
CA VAL A 199 103.87 -12.12 12.72
C VAL A 199 104.77 -13.17 13.39
N GLU A 200 104.61 -14.46 13.04
CA GLU A 200 105.42 -15.54 13.63
C GLU A 200 106.91 -15.41 13.27
N ARG A 201 107.79 -15.95 14.12
CA ARG A 201 109.26 -15.83 13.97
C ARG A 201 109.72 -16.54 12.68
N GLY A 202 109.89 -15.77 11.60
CA GLY A 202 110.40 -16.24 10.31
C GLY A 202 110.10 -15.31 9.11
N ASP A 203 109.08 -14.46 9.20
CA ASP A 203 108.65 -13.56 8.11
C ASP A 203 108.98 -12.07 8.37
N SER A 204 109.30 -11.31 7.31
CA SER A 204 109.65 -9.86 7.36
C SER A 204 108.39 -8.97 7.45
N MET A 205 108.17 -8.35 8.61
CA MET A 205 107.06 -7.41 8.83
C MET A 205 107.12 -6.17 7.90
N GLU A 206 108.33 -5.76 7.49
CA GLU A 206 108.56 -4.60 6.61
C GLU A 206 107.99 -4.82 5.20
N ASP A 207 108.06 -6.04 4.66
CA ASP A 207 107.53 -6.35 3.31
C ASP A 207 105.99 -6.32 3.31
N LEU A 208 105.38 -6.86 4.37
CA LEU A 208 103.94 -6.82 4.58
C LEU A 208 103.44 -5.38 4.75
N GLN A 209 104.14 -4.55 5.52
CA GLN A 209 103.81 -3.14 5.74
C GLN A 209 103.87 -2.33 4.43
N ASN A 210 104.92 -2.51 3.62
CA ASN A 210 105.08 -1.78 2.37
C ASN A 210 103.97 -2.11 1.37
N GLN A 211 103.57 -3.38 1.27
CA GLN A 211 102.48 -3.80 0.40
C GLN A 211 101.11 -3.34 0.91
N LEU A 212 100.87 -3.38 2.23
CA LEU A 212 99.61 -2.90 2.79
C LEU A 212 99.47 -1.37 2.73
N CYS A 213 100.57 -0.62 2.87
CA CYS A 213 100.58 0.84 2.75
C CYS A 213 100.38 1.33 1.30
N ALA A 214 100.73 0.49 0.31
CA ALA A 214 100.53 0.78 -1.11
C ALA A 214 99.05 0.78 -1.53
N ILE A 215 98.15 0.21 -0.72
CA ILE A 215 96.72 0.12 -1.01
C ILE A 215 96.05 1.52 -0.89
N PRO A 216 95.22 1.93 -1.86
CA PRO A 216 94.46 3.18 -1.78
C PRO A 216 93.52 3.22 -0.57
N ALA A 217 93.31 4.40 0.02
CA ALA A 217 92.52 4.56 1.24
C ALA A 217 91.05 4.12 1.08
N GLY A 218 90.45 4.35 -0.10
CA GLY A 218 89.06 3.94 -0.39
C GLY A 218 88.88 2.41 -0.49
N THR A 219 89.84 1.70 -1.07
CA THR A 219 89.83 0.22 -1.11
C THR A 219 90.17 -0.38 0.25
N LEU A 220 90.99 0.29 1.05
CA LEU A 220 91.27 -0.08 2.44
C LEU A 220 90.02 0.06 3.34
N LEU A 221 89.23 1.12 3.14
CA LEU A 221 87.95 1.31 3.84
C LEU A 221 86.92 0.24 3.45
N GLN A 222 86.84 -0.12 2.17
CA GLN A 222 85.98 -1.23 1.71
C GLN A 222 86.49 -2.58 2.21
N ALA A 223 87.81 -2.78 2.27
CA ALA A 223 88.41 -3.96 2.87
C ALA A 223 88.08 -4.05 4.37
N GLU A 224 88.09 -2.93 5.09
CA GLU A 224 87.70 -2.85 6.51
C GLU A 224 86.22 -3.23 6.69
N GLN A 225 85.33 -2.67 5.88
CA GLN A 225 83.91 -3.01 5.92
C GLN A 225 83.68 -4.49 5.57
N LEU A 226 84.37 -5.02 4.57
CA LEU A 226 84.31 -6.44 4.20
C LEU A 226 84.87 -7.33 5.30
N PHE A 227 85.99 -6.96 5.90
CA PHE A 227 86.60 -7.66 7.02
C PHE A 227 85.63 -7.73 8.20
N LEU A 228 85.10 -6.58 8.63
CA LEU A 228 84.13 -6.48 9.73
C LEU A 228 82.84 -7.26 9.45
N SER A 229 82.35 -7.24 8.20
CA SER A 229 81.16 -8.01 7.79
C SER A 229 81.37 -9.54 7.78
N GLN A 230 82.62 -9.99 7.67
CA GLN A 230 83.01 -11.41 7.61
C GLN A 230 83.62 -11.94 8.90
N LEU A 231 83.74 -11.09 9.93
CA LEU A 231 84.21 -11.50 11.23
C LEU A 231 83.28 -12.56 11.83
N ASP A 232 83.87 -13.69 12.19
CA ASP A 232 83.21 -14.72 12.96
C ASP A 232 83.24 -14.32 14.45
N PHE A 233 82.18 -13.61 14.86
CA PHE A 233 81.94 -13.25 16.26
C PHE A 233 81.89 -14.49 17.18
N SER A 234 81.76 -15.71 16.63
CA SER A 234 81.78 -16.95 17.40
C SER A 234 83.13 -17.21 18.11
N LYS A 235 84.22 -16.71 17.52
CA LYS A 235 85.60 -16.95 17.99
C LYS A 235 86.01 -16.03 19.14
N PHE A 236 85.36 -14.88 19.26
CA PHE A 236 85.63 -13.91 20.33
C PHE A 236 85.08 -14.38 21.69
N PHE A 237 83.95 -15.10 21.67
CA PHE A 237 83.25 -15.52 22.89
C PHE A 237 83.26 -17.05 23.05
N THR A 238 84.38 -17.71 23.31
CA THR A 238 84.42 -19.18 23.47
C THR A 238 83.79 -19.65 24.81
N ARG A 239 83.21 -20.87 24.84
CA ARG A 239 82.58 -21.47 26.03
C ARG A 239 83.48 -21.46 27.26
N GLU A 240 84.77 -21.73 27.07
CA GLU A 240 85.77 -21.74 28.14
C GLU A 240 86.02 -20.35 28.74
N ARG A 241 85.94 -19.28 27.95
CA ARG A 241 86.19 -17.90 28.41
C ARG A 241 84.96 -17.24 29.04
N LEU A 242 83.77 -17.53 28.49
CA LEU A 242 82.52 -17.08 29.08
C LEU A 242 82.25 -17.71 30.46
N LEU A 243 82.71 -18.94 30.68
CA LEU A 243 82.61 -19.62 31.98
C LEU A 243 83.74 -19.24 32.97
N ALA A 244 84.87 -18.71 32.48
CA ALA A 244 86.00 -18.33 33.32
C ALA A 244 85.71 -17.09 34.20
N ASN A 245 84.82 -16.17 33.78
CA ASN A 245 84.49 -14.94 34.51
C ASN A 245 82.98 -14.62 34.48
N ALA A 246 82.29 -14.85 35.61
CA ALA A 246 80.85 -14.61 35.74
C ALA A 246 80.44 -13.12 35.63
N GLY A 247 81.36 -12.18 35.85
CA GLY A 247 81.10 -10.73 35.76
C GLY A 247 80.89 -10.22 34.33
N ASP A 248 81.69 -10.69 33.38
CA ASP A 248 81.61 -10.26 31.97
C ASP A 248 80.39 -10.88 31.28
N LEU A 249 80.08 -12.14 31.60
CA LEU A 249 78.83 -12.79 31.20
C LEU A 249 77.62 -12.00 31.72
N ARG A 250 77.68 -11.45 32.95
CA ARG A 250 76.59 -10.65 33.53
C ARG A 250 76.41 -9.30 32.83
N VAL A 251 77.49 -8.60 32.46
CA VAL A 251 77.39 -7.30 31.76
C VAL A 251 76.90 -7.46 30.32
N ILE A 252 77.44 -8.43 29.57
CA ILE A 252 77.00 -8.73 28.20
C ILE A 252 75.56 -9.26 28.22
N SER A 253 75.25 -10.17 29.13
CA SER A 253 73.85 -10.62 29.25
C SER A 253 72.93 -9.49 29.68
N GLN A 254 73.37 -8.50 30.49
CA GLN A 254 72.57 -7.32 30.83
C GLN A 254 72.31 -6.39 29.62
N SER A 255 73.31 -6.11 28.78
CA SER A 255 73.09 -5.29 27.58
C SER A 255 72.31 -6.04 26.50
N VAL A 256 72.64 -7.32 26.24
CA VAL A 256 71.87 -8.20 25.35
C VAL A 256 70.45 -8.38 25.87
N THR A 257 70.23 -8.51 27.18
CA THR A 257 68.88 -8.58 27.76
C THR A 257 68.14 -7.28 27.58
N SER A 258 68.76 -6.12 27.78
CA SER A 258 68.13 -4.81 27.52
C SER A 258 67.67 -4.70 26.06
N VAL A 259 68.56 -4.98 25.11
CA VAL A 259 68.23 -4.98 23.67
C VAL A 259 67.16 -6.00 23.35
N SER A 260 67.28 -7.23 23.86
CA SER A 260 66.29 -8.27 23.61
C SER A 260 64.94 -7.98 24.25
N LYS A 261 64.90 -7.23 25.36
CA LYS A 261 63.69 -6.81 26.06
C LYS A 261 63.03 -5.64 25.34
N GLU A 262 63.80 -4.67 24.89
CA GLU A 262 63.31 -3.59 24.01
C GLU A 262 62.77 -4.17 22.70
N LEU A 263 63.50 -5.09 22.07
CA LEU A 263 63.07 -5.80 20.87
C LEU A 263 61.85 -6.69 21.15
N ALA A 264 61.81 -7.39 22.30
CA ALA A 264 60.67 -8.19 22.68
C ALA A 264 59.44 -7.33 22.95
N VAL A 265 59.56 -6.16 23.59
CA VAL A 265 58.46 -5.21 23.79
C VAL A 265 57.99 -4.64 22.46
N LEU A 266 58.90 -4.18 21.60
CA LEU A 266 58.55 -3.75 20.24
C LEU A 266 57.87 -4.85 19.44
N MET A 267 58.31 -6.10 19.59
CA MET A 267 57.72 -7.26 18.92
C MET A 267 56.43 -7.73 19.57
N ASP A 268 56.26 -7.61 20.88
CA ASP A 268 55.01 -7.92 21.58
C ASP A 268 53.97 -6.88 21.17
N ASP A 269 54.34 -5.60 21.14
CA ASP A 269 53.54 -4.52 20.58
C ASP A 269 53.23 -4.80 19.10
N LEU A 270 54.21 -5.14 18.26
CA LEU A 270 53.99 -5.48 16.84
C LEU A 270 53.13 -6.75 16.65
N SER A 271 53.25 -7.72 17.56
CA SER A 271 52.45 -8.96 17.55
C SER A 271 51.04 -8.74 18.11
N SER A 272 50.87 -7.74 18.98
CA SER A 272 49.58 -7.26 19.47
C SER A 272 48.81 -6.53 18.37
N LEU A 273 49.50 -6.04 17.33
CA LEU A 273 48.92 -5.58 16.05
C LEU A 273 48.41 -6.77 15.20
N SER A 274 47.58 -7.61 15.82
CA SER A 274 46.76 -8.64 15.17
C SER A 274 46.02 -8.10 13.94
N SER A 275 45.70 -6.81 13.92
CA SER A 275 44.99 -6.11 12.85
C SER A 275 45.70 -6.19 11.48
N PHE A 276 47.03 -6.04 11.41
CA PHE A 276 47.75 -6.09 10.14
C PHE A 276 47.86 -7.53 9.59
N ALA A 277 48.07 -8.50 10.48
CA ALA A 277 48.09 -9.92 10.11
C ALA A 277 46.71 -10.39 9.63
N GLU A 278 45.64 -9.95 10.31
CA GLU A 278 44.24 -10.18 9.89
C GLU A 278 43.95 -9.50 8.54
N LEU A 279 44.40 -8.25 8.34
CA LEU A 279 44.23 -7.53 7.09
C LEU A 279 44.90 -8.26 5.92
N ASN A 280 46.16 -8.70 6.09
CA ASN A 280 46.87 -9.41 5.04
C ASN A 280 46.21 -10.76 4.70
N ALA A 281 45.72 -11.50 5.71
CA ALA A 281 44.98 -12.74 5.49
C ALA A 281 43.72 -12.52 4.64
N GLU A 282 42.95 -11.46 4.93
CA GLU A 282 41.73 -11.11 4.19
C GLU A 282 42.04 -10.49 2.80
N LEU A 283 43.10 -9.68 2.66
CA LEU A 283 43.55 -9.13 1.37
C LEU A 283 44.02 -10.20 0.40
N ARG A 284 44.62 -11.30 0.89
CA ARG A 284 44.98 -12.45 0.04
C ARG A 284 43.77 -13.14 -0.58
N LEU A 285 42.59 -13.07 0.04
CA LEU A 285 41.33 -13.56 -0.53
C LEU A 285 40.78 -12.62 -1.62
N LEU A 286 41.22 -11.36 -1.64
CA LEU A 286 40.86 -10.35 -2.64
C LEU A 286 41.84 -10.28 -3.82
N SER A 287 43.03 -10.89 -3.70
CA SER A 287 44.06 -10.87 -4.73
C SER A 287 43.66 -11.66 -5.98
N PRO A 288 43.94 -11.14 -7.20
CA PRO A 288 43.59 -11.79 -8.46
C PRO A 288 44.30 -13.13 -8.72
N GLU A 289 45.34 -13.48 -7.95
CA GLU A 289 46.07 -14.75 -8.07
C GLU A 289 45.27 -15.95 -7.54
N ASN A 290 44.28 -15.73 -6.67
CA ASN A 290 43.40 -16.77 -6.10
C ASN A 290 42.00 -16.74 -6.75
N ARG A 291 41.93 -16.95 -8.08
CA ARG A 291 40.68 -16.96 -8.87
C ARG A 291 39.64 -18.03 -8.49
N SER A 292 39.89 -18.84 -7.45
CA SER A 292 39.05 -19.95 -7.02
C SER A 292 37.97 -19.58 -6.01
N ALA A 293 38.05 -18.42 -5.34
CA ALA A 293 37.05 -18.01 -4.35
C ALA A 293 35.78 -17.45 -5.02
N PRO A 294 34.56 -17.91 -4.64
CA PRO A 294 33.31 -17.34 -5.13
C PRO A 294 33.21 -15.85 -4.76
N PRO A 295 32.60 -15.00 -5.62
CA PRO A 295 32.52 -13.54 -5.40
C PRO A 295 31.77 -13.12 -4.12
N GLN A 296 31.07 -14.04 -3.47
CA GLN A 296 30.44 -13.82 -2.18
C GLN A 296 31.46 -13.86 -1.02
N GLU A 297 32.52 -14.66 -1.13
CA GLU A 297 33.59 -14.73 -0.14
C GLU A 297 34.51 -13.50 -0.21
N SER A 298 34.79 -12.99 -1.41
CA SER A 298 35.53 -11.72 -1.56
C SER A 298 34.75 -10.54 -0.96
N PHE A 299 33.43 -10.46 -1.17
CA PHE A 299 32.61 -9.42 -0.53
C PHE A 299 32.56 -9.56 1.00
N ARG A 300 32.53 -10.79 1.53
CA ARG A 300 32.60 -11.04 2.98
C ARG A 300 33.93 -10.60 3.59
N ALA A 301 35.05 -10.95 2.94
CA ALA A 301 36.38 -10.52 3.34
C ALA A 301 36.46 -8.98 3.37
N PHE A 302 35.97 -8.32 2.32
CA PHE A 302 35.91 -6.87 2.24
C PHE A 302 35.02 -6.23 3.33
N SER A 303 33.82 -6.79 3.56
CA SER A 303 32.93 -6.36 4.64
C SER A 303 33.58 -6.50 6.02
N ARG A 304 34.37 -7.55 6.25
CA ARG A 304 35.08 -7.74 7.51
C ARG A 304 36.16 -6.69 7.72
N ILE A 305 36.91 -6.36 6.67
CA ILE A 305 37.94 -5.31 6.70
C ILE A 305 37.33 -3.96 7.05
N MET A 306 36.26 -3.57 6.34
CA MET A 306 35.66 -2.24 6.46
C MET A 306 34.69 -2.10 7.64
N CYS A 307 33.89 -3.13 7.93
CA CYS A 307 32.73 -3.04 8.81
C CYS A 307 32.86 -3.86 10.10
N GLY A 308 33.85 -4.76 10.19
CA GLY A 308 34.15 -5.57 11.39
C GLY A 308 33.21 -6.76 11.64
N HIS A 309 32.21 -6.98 10.78
CA HIS A 309 31.25 -8.07 10.92
C HIS A 309 31.12 -8.85 9.59
N PRO A 310 31.09 -10.20 9.62
CA PRO A 310 31.07 -11.03 8.41
C PRO A 310 29.68 -11.10 7.75
N GLU A 311 28.63 -10.73 8.48
CA GLU A 311 27.26 -10.72 8.00
C GLU A 311 26.75 -9.28 7.97
N VAL A 312 26.12 -8.90 6.85
CA VAL A 312 25.17 -7.78 6.81
C VAL A 312 23.99 -8.22 7.67
N GLY A 313 24.17 -8.19 9.00
CA GLY A 313 23.13 -8.50 9.95
C GLY A 313 21.99 -7.51 9.78
N GLY A 314 20.77 -8.00 9.92
CA GLY A 314 19.55 -7.21 9.81
C GLY A 314 18.69 -7.59 8.61
N GLU A 315 17.37 -7.46 8.79
CA GLU A 315 16.42 -7.74 7.73
C GLU A 315 16.44 -6.60 6.71
N ARG A 316 16.42 -6.93 5.42
CA ARG A 316 16.20 -5.93 4.39
C ARG A 316 14.72 -5.61 4.36
N ILE A 317 14.35 -4.36 4.60
CA ILE A 317 12.97 -3.90 4.44
C ILE A 317 12.76 -3.65 2.94
N PRO A 318 11.90 -4.42 2.25
CA PRO A 318 11.50 -4.06 0.91
C PRO A 318 10.61 -2.81 0.97
N SER A 319 10.92 -1.78 0.18
CA SER A 319 9.92 -0.75 -0.15
C SER A 319 8.89 -1.41 -1.07
N LEU A 320 7.69 -1.69 -0.57
CA LEU A 320 6.55 -2.07 -1.42
C LEU A 320 5.75 -0.84 -1.85
N ASN A 321 6.46 0.21 -2.28
CA ASN A 321 5.82 1.37 -2.88
C ASN A 321 5.47 1.03 -4.33
N TRP A 322 4.38 0.26 -4.51
CA TRP A 322 3.91 -0.28 -5.78
C TRP A 322 3.73 0.78 -6.89
N TYR A 323 3.53 2.04 -6.52
CA TYR A 323 3.40 3.16 -7.46
C TYR A 323 4.75 3.65 -8.01
N GLU A 324 5.87 3.41 -7.31
CA GLU A 324 7.21 3.87 -7.67
C GLU A 324 8.19 2.71 -8.01
N ASP A 325 7.81 1.45 -7.73
CA ASP A 325 8.62 0.24 -7.97
C ASP A 325 8.94 -0.08 -9.45
N ASN A 326 8.40 0.68 -10.40
CA ASN A 326 8.82 0.58 -11.80
C ASN A 326 10.27 1.06 -12.01
N ASP A 327 10.84 1.83 -11.06
CA ASP A 327 12.19 2.36 -11.15
C ASP A 327 13.28 1.27 -10.94
N LEU A 328 13.02 0.20 -10.18
CA LEU A 328 14.02 -0.87 -9.97
C LEU A 328 14.33 -1.63 -11.27
N LYS A 329 13.31 -1.86 -12.11
CA LYS A 329 13.49 -2.43 -13.47
C LYS A 329 14.21 -1.47 -14.41
N SER A 330 14.08 -0.15 -14.20
CA SER A 330 14.84 0.83 -14.97
C SER A 330 16.32 0.84 -14.57
N PHE A 331 16.61 0.74 -13.26
CA PHE A 331 17.98 0.64 -12.73
C PHE A 331 18.69 -0.66 -13.13
N LEU A 332 17.95 -1.77 -13.19
CA LEU A 332 18.46 -3.07 -13.67
C LEU A 332 18.64 -3.13 -15.19
N GLY A 333 18.16 -2.12 -15.93
CA GLY A 333 18.20 -2.06 -17.38
C GLY A 333 17.20 -3.02 -18.02
N LYS A 334 16.32 -2.48 -18.88
CA LYS A 334 15.70 -3.28 -19.94
C LYS A 334 16.80 -3.64 -20.93
N ASN A 335 17.07 -4.94 -21.07
CA ASN A 335 17.99 -5.56 -22.03
C ASN A 335 19.48 -5.19 -21.83
N GLY A 336 20.31 -6.22 -21.65
CA GLY A 336 21.77 -6.11 -21.51
C GLY A 336 22.49 -5.75 -22.80
N THR A 337 22.18 -4.61 -23.40
CA THR A 337 22.79 -4.13 -24.66
C THR A 337 23.32 -2.70 -24.60
N GLU A 338 23.28 -2.01 -23.45
CA GLU A 338 24.09 -0.81 -23.26
C GLU A 338 25.50 -1.21 -22.82
N ASP A 339 26.28 -1.72 -23.78
CA ASP A 339 27.73 -1.78 -23.66
C ASP A 339 28.23 -0.34 -23.56
N THR A 340 28.53 0.13 -22.35
CA THR A 340 29.34 1.32 -22.15
C THR A 340 30.72 1.03 -22.74
N ASP A 341 31.02 1.69 -23.85
CA ASP A 341 32.28 1.64 -24.59
C ASP A 341 33.40 2.28 -23.74
N MET A 342 33.85 1.57 -22.70
CA MET A 342 34.88 2.01 -21.73
C MET A 342 36.29 2.07 -22.33
N ASP A 343 36.44 1.79 -23.62
CA ASP A 343 37.73 1.81 -24.33
C ASP A 343 38.19 3.23 -24.70
N LYS A 344 37.40 4.28 -24.45
CA LYS A 344 37.79 5.68 -24.71
C LYS A 344 38.64 6.35 -23.62
N ASP A 345 38.73 5.78 -22.41
CA ASP A 345 39.48 6.39 -21.32
C ASP A 345 40.95 5.94 -21.34
N ASN A 346 41.82 6.76 -21.93
CA ASN A 346 43.27 6.56 -21.95
C ASN A 346 43.95 6.87 -20.59
N VAL A 347 43.20 7.33 -19.59
CA VAL A 347 43.72 7.84 -18.30
C VAL A 347 43.79 6.76 -17.21
N THR A 348 43.03 5.67 -17.34
CA THR A 348 42.92 4.65 -16.28
C THR A 348 43.89 3.49 -16.45
N SER A 349 44.51 3.05 -15.35
CA SER A 349 45.42 1.90 -15.34
C SER A 349 44.70 0.61 -15.78
N PRO A 350 45.40 -0.36 -16.44
CA PRO A 350 44.78 -1.61 -16.88
C PRO A 350 44.21 -2.43 -15.71
N TYR A 351 44.83 -2.31 -14.53
CA TYR A 351 44.30 -2.89 -13.29
C TYR A 351 42.92 -2.30 -12.97
N CYS A 352 42.80 -0.97 -13.01
CA CYS A 352 41.55 -0.28 -12.70
C CYS A 352 40.40 -0.67 -13.65
N LYS A 353 40.69 -0.73 -14.96
CA LYS A 353 39.71 -1.19 -15.96
C LYS A 353 39.22 -2.60 -15.66
N SER A 354 40.13 -3.50 -15.25
CA SER A 354 39.77 -4.87 -14.88
C SER A 354 38.92 -4.95 -13.61
N LEU A 355 39.23 -4.11 -12.61
CA LEU A 355 38.51 -4.05 -11.33
C LEU A 355 37.08 -3.54 -11.53
N VAL A 356 36.91 -2.44 -12.27
CA VAL A 356 35.60 -1.87 -12.58
C VAL A 356 34.75 -2.88 -13.37
N ARG A 357 35.33 -3.55 -14.37
CA ARG A 357 34.63 -4.59 -15.14
C ARG A 357 34.19 -5.77 -14.27
N SER A 358 35.01 -6.17 -13.30
CA SER A 358 34.66 -7.21 -12.31
C SER A 358 33.49 -6.77 -11.43
N LEU A 359 33.52 -5.54 -10.92
CA LEU A 359 32.45 -4.97 -10.10
C LEU A 359 31.13 -4.80 -10.86
N GLU A 360 31.16 -4.49 -12.16
CA GLU A 360 29.96 -4.38 -12.99
C GLU A 360 29.41 -5.72 -13.47
N SER A 361 30.21 -6.80 -13.45
CA SER A 361 29.80 -8.11 -13.95
C SER A 361 28.72 -8.79 -13.10
N ASN A 362 28.76 -8.64 -11.77
CA ASN A 362 27.80 -9.27 -10.86
C ASN A 362 26.67 -8.30 -10.48
N PRO A 363 25.39 -8.73 -10.47
CA PRO A 363 24.25 -7.86 -10.16
C PRO A 363 24.33 -7.16 -8.80
N LEU A 364 24.81 -7.83 -7.74
CA LEU A 364 24.90 -7.21 -6.40
C LEU A 364 25.99 -6.14 -6.35
N SER A 365 27.17 -6.42 -6.90
CA SER A 365 28.28 -5.46 -6.94
C SER A 365 28.01 -4.33 -7.92
N ARG A 366 27.30 -4.58 -9.04
CA ARG A 366 26.90 -3.55 -10.01
C ARG A 366 26.03 -2.48 -9.37
N ILE A 367 25.09 -2.93 -8.53
CA ILE A 367 24.17 -2.07 -7.80
C ILE A 367 24.94 -1.18 -6.81
N VAL A 368 25.83 -1.77 -6.02
CA VAL A 368 26.68 -1.04 -5.06
C VAL A 368 27.62 -0.06 -5.79
N TRP A 369 28.29 -0.54 -6.84
CA TRP A 369 29.23 0.23 -7.64
C TRP A 369 28.58 1.44 -8.31
N ARG A 370 27.42 1.27 -8.94
CA ARG A 370 26.71 2.41 -9.55
C ARG A 370 26.34 3.48 -8.52
N GLY A 371 26.00 3.10 -7.30
CA GLY A 371 25.69 4.06 -6.22
C GLY A 371 26.90 4.82 -5.69
N ILE A 372 28.08 4.19 -5.66
CA ILE A 372 29.31 4.80 -5.12
C ILE A 372 30.22 5.42 -6.19
N LYS A 373 30.02 5.09 -7.48
CA LYS A 373 30.86 5.57 -8.59
C LYS A 373 30.98 7.10 -8.65
N PRO A 374 29.90 7.90 -8.54
CA PRO A 374 30.02 9.36 -8.54
C PRO A 374 30.89 9.91 -7.39
N LEU A 375 30.98 9.20 -6.27
CA LEU A 375 31.86 9.58 -5.17
C LEU A 375 33.34 9.41 -5.54
N PHE A 376 33.69 8.41 -6.34
CA PHE A 376 35.09 8.06 -6.61
C PHE A 376 35.64 8.72 -7.89
N THR A 377 34.83 8.79 -8.94
CA THR A 377 35.22 9.37 -10.23
C THR A 377 34.52 10.69 -10.53
N GLY A 378 33.45 11.03 -9.80
CA GLY A 378 32.62 12.18 -10.12
C GLY A 378 33.26 13.53 -9.74
N LYS A 379 32.89 14.54 -10.54
CA LYS A 379 33.29 15.93 -10.43
C LYS A 379 32.19 16.81 -9.82
N LEU A 380 32.63 17.77 -9.04
CA LEU A 380 31.86 18.80 -8.37
C LEU A 380 32.08 20.14 -9.07
N LEU A 381 31.06 20.62 -9.79
CA LEU A 381 31.09 21.91 -10.47
C LEU A 381 30.69 23.01 -9.48
N TYR A 382 31.25 24.21 -9.60
CA TYR A 382 30.79 25.36 -8.81
C TYR A 382 30.77 26.68 -9.60
N THR A 383 29.90 27.60 -9.19
CA THR A 383 29.75 28.93 -9.79
C THR A 383 29.24 29.94 -8.76
N PRO A 384 29.61 31.24 -8.83
CA PRO A 384 30.60 31.82 -9.73
C PRO A 384 32.04 31.61 -9.24
N ASP A 385 32.98 31.52 -10.17
CA ASP A 385 34.41 31.39 -9.90
C ASP A 385 35.04 32.71 -9.41
N THR A 386 34.72 33.08 -8.17
CA THR A 386 35.17 34.30 -7.48
C THR A 386 36.20 33.95 -6.40
N PRO A 387 37.09 34.87 -5.98
CA PRO A 387 38.09 34.57 -4.95
C PRO A 387 37.46 34.10 -3.63
N ALA A 388 36.35 34.71 -3.20
CA ALA A 388 35.63 34.30 -1.99
C ALA A 388 35.08 32.86 -2.09
N VAL A 389 34.52 32.47 -3.24
CA VAL A 389 34.04 31.11 -3.46
C VAL A 389 35.21 30.13 -3.60
N ARG A 390 36.31 30.52 -4.25
CA ARG A 390 37.53 29.70 -4.31
C ARG A 390 38.08 29.39 -2.93
N ASP A 391 38.00 30.32 -1.98
CA ASP A 391 38.43 30.06 -0.60
C ASP A 391 37.54 29.00 0.08
N VAL A 392 36.22 29.05 -0.14
CA VAL A 392 35.29 28.00 0.31
C VAL A 392 35.64 26.67 -0.34
N MET A 393 35.78 26.64 -1.66
CA MET A 393 36.05 25.40 -2.40
C MET A 393 37.44 24.85 -2.11
N LYS A 394 38.41 25.69 -1.70
CA LYS A 394 39.72 25.26 -1.20
C LYS A 394 39.59 24.52 0.12
N GLU A 395 38.73 24.97 1.02
CA GLU A 395 38.43 24.22 2.25
C GLU A 395 37.70 22.91 1.97
N VAL A 396 36.80 22.88 0.97
CA VAL A 396 36.21 21.61 0.47
C VAL A 396 37.28 20.70 -0.13
N ASN A 397 38.28 21.24 -0.84
CA ASN A 397 39.33 20.42 -1.43
C ASN A 397 40.19 19.71 -0.37
N LYS A 398 40.43 20.38 0.78
CA LYS A 398 41.24 19.79 1.86
C LYS A 398 40.69 18.47 2.37
N THR A 399 39.37 18.30 2.44
CA THR A 399 38.79 17.02 2.89
C THR A 399 39.09 15.87 1.93
N PHE A 400 39.29 16.16 0.64
CA PHE A 400 39.72 15.16 -0.35
C PHE A 400 41.23 14.98 -0.39
N GLN A 401 42.01 16.00 0.00
CA GLN A 401 43.47 15.89 0.17
C GLN A 401 43.84 14.92 1.28
N ASP A 402 43.01 14.74 2.31
CA ASP A 402 43.26 13.71 3.35
C ASP A 402 43.35 12.29 2.75
N LEU A 403 42.74 12.03 1.58
CA LEU A 403 42.86 10.75 0.87
C LEU A 403 44.17 10.63 0.05
N GLN A 404 44.89 11.74 -0.20
CA GLN A 404 46.21 11.73 -0.84
C GLN A 404 47.27 11.05 0.02
N ILE A 405 47.07 10.97 1.34
CA ILE A 405 47.97 10.28 2.28
C ILE A 405 48.22 8.82 1.84
N LEU A 406 47.22 8.17 1.23
CA LEU A 406 47.35 6.80 0.75
C LEU A 406 48.26 6.69 -0.49
N GLU A 407 48.29 7.71 -1.34
CA GLU A 407 49.19 7.79 -2.49
C GLU A 407 50.63 8.09 -2.03
N ASP A 408 50.77 9.02 -1.09
CA ASP A 408 52.05 9.39 -0.47
C ASP A 408 52.69 8.20 0.27
N LEU A 409 51.88 7.31 0.87
CA LEU A 409 52.36 6.11 1.56
C LEU A 409 53.13 5.15 0.64
N ASN A 410 52.66 4.97 -0.60
CA ASN A 410 53.38 4.16 -1.58
C ASN A 410 54.69 4.83 -2.00
N GLY A 411 54.69 6.15 -2.17
CA GLY A 411 55.91 6.92 -2.44
C GLY A 411 56.95 6.79 -1.32
N ALA A 412 56.50 6.91 -0.07
CA ALA A 412 57.34 6.77 1.11
C ALA A 412 57.91 5.34 1.26
N TRP A 413 57.09 4.31 1.01
CA TRP A 413 57.56 2.92 1.07
C TRP A 413 58.54 2.57 -0.05
N ALA A 414 58.37 3.14 -1.24
CA ALA A 414 59.31 2.96 -2.34
C ALA A 414 60.72 3.47 -1.99
N GLU A 415 60.84 4.52 -1.17
CA GLU A 415 62.12 5.02 -0.67
C GLU A 415 62.65 4.23 0.54
N LEU A 416 61.79 3.99 1.55
CA LEU A 416 62.19 3.40 2.83
C LEU A 416 62.35 1.88 2.78
N GLY A 417 61.51 1.18 2.02
CA GLY A 417 61.49 -0.29 1.94
C GLY A 417 62.87 -0.88 1.62
N PRO A 418 63.55 -0.45 0.54
CA PRO A 418 64.89 -0.93 0.22
C PRO A 418 65.91 -0.67 1.32
N ARG A 419 65.87 0.49 1.98
CA ARG A 419 66.79 0.83 3.08
C ARG A 419 66.60 -0.10 4.28
N VAL A 420 65.36 -0.35 4.67
CA VAL A 420 65.02 -1.29 5.75
C VAL A 420 65.50 -2.70 5.40
N LYS A 421 65.26 -3.15 4.16
CA LYS A 421 65.74 -4.44 3.69
C LYS A 421 67.27 -4.56 3.77
N THR A 422 68.00 -3.56 3.29
CA THR A 422 69.48 -3.55 3.37
C THR A 422 69.97 -3.54 4.82
N TYR A 423 69.33 -2.78 5.72
CA TYR A 423 69.68 -2.77 7.13
C TYR A 423 69.46 -4.15 7.78
N MET A 424 68.32 -4.79 7.51
CA MET A 424 68.02 -6.12 8.06
C MET A 424 68.91 -7.25 7.50
N GLU A 425 69.37 -7.15 6.24
CA GLU A 425 70.23 -8.15 5.60
C GLU A 425 71.72 -8.00 5.95
N SER A 426 72.24 -6.78 5.90
CA SER A 426 73.70 -6.53 5.93
C SER A 426 74.22 -5.76 7.14
N SER A 427 73.37 -5.34 8.09
CA SER A 427 73.87 -4.64 9.29
C SER A 427 74.67 -5.58 10.21
N VAL A 428 75.74 -5.04 10.78
CA VAL A 428 76.64 -5.77 11.68
C VAL A 428 75.95 -5.99 13.04
N GLU A 429 75.10 -5.05 13.44
CA GLU A 429 74.35 -5.01 14.70
C GLU A 429 73.35 -6.18 14.80
N ILE A 430 72.62 -6.47 13.71
CA ILE A 430 71.63 -7.55 13.69
C ILE A 430 72.32 -8.92 13.63
N GLN A 431 73.40 -9.04 12.85
CA GLN A 431 74.18 -10.27 12.77
C GLN A 431 74.85 -10.61 14.12
N LEU A 432 75.39 -9.59 14.80
CA LEU A 432 75.98 -9.72 16.14
C LEU A 432 74.94 -10.17 17.16
N LEU A 433 73.76 -9.54 17.18
CA LEU A 433 72.67 -9.93 18.07
C LEU A 433 72.20 -11.37 17.79
N GLN A 434 72.10 -11.75 16.52
CA GLN A 434 71.71 -13.11 16.12
C GLN A 434 72.73 -14.17 16.59
N ASP A 435 74.03 -13.90 16.44
CA ASP A 435 75.08 -14.81 16.86
C ASP A 435 75.18 -14.93 18.39
N LEU A 436 74.90 -13.85 19.13
CA LEU A 436 74.84 -13.86 20.60
C LEU A 436 73.63 -14.63 21.13
N LEU A 437 72.44 -14.46 20.52
CA LEU A 437 71.21 -15.14 20.94
C LEU A 437 71.18 -16.65 20.62
N ARG A 438 71.97 -17.12 19.64
CA ARG A 438 72.09 -18.55 19.30
C ARG A 438 72.89 -19.35 20.31
N ARG A 439 73.66 -18.70 21.19
CA ARG A 439 74.51 -19.36 22.18
C ARG A 439 73.70 -19.82 23.38
N PRO A 440 73.85 -21.07 23.85
CA PRO A 440 73.06 -21.58 24.96
C PRO A 440 73.30 -20.82 26.26
N GLU A 441 74.52 -20.29 26.49
CA GLU A 441 74.87 -19.59 27.73
C GLU A 441 74.17 -18.24 27.86
N VAL A 442 74.12 -17.47 26.76
CA VAL A 442 73.45 -16.18 26.70
C VAL A 442 71.94 -16.37 26.57
N ALA A 443 71.50 -17.35 25.78
CA ALA A 443 70.09 -17.67 25.59
C ALA A 443 69.37 -18.05 26.89
N VAL A 444 70.01 -18.79 27.81
CA VAL A 444 69.42 -19.15 29.11
C VAL A 444 69.21 -17.90 29.99
N LEU A 445 70.21 -17.01 30.07
CA LEU A 445 70.11 -15.77 30.84
C LEU A 445 69.07 -14.80 30.26
N VAL A 446 69.02 -14.70 28.93
CA VAL A 446 68.03 -13.91 28.21
C VAL A 446 66.62 -14.48 28.44
N ASN A 447 66.44 -15.80 28.35
CA ASN A 447 65.15 -16.44 28.58
C ASN A 447 64.64 -16.27 30.02
N LEU A 448 65.52 -16.27 31.03
CA LEU A 448 65.14 -16.01 32.43
C LEU A 448 64.64 -14.58 32.65
N GLN A 449 65.22 -13.61 31.96
CA GLN A 449 64.78 -12.20 32.02
C GLN A 449 63.53 -11.94 31.18
N LEU A 450 63.29 -12.76 30.17
CA LEU A 450 62.13 -12.72 29.26
C LEU A 450 60.98 -13.63 29.71
N GLU A 451 61.02 -14.23 30.91
CA GLU A 451 60.03 -15.22 31.40
C GLU A 451 58.58 -14.69 31.41
N ASN A 452 58.40 -13.37 31.52
CA ASN A 452 57.10 -12.71 31.45
C ASN A 452 56.63 -12.36 30.02
N THR A 453 57.39 -12.72 28.98
CA THR A 453 57.07 -12.42 27.57
C THR A 453 56.88 -13.71 26.75
N SER A 454 56.16 -13.62 25.63
CA SER A 454 55.95 -14.75 24.70
C SER A 454 57.19 -15.13 23.87
N TRP A 455 58.29 -14.39 24.07
CA TRP A 455 59.51 -14.44 23.26
C TRP A 455 60.63 -15.18 23.98
N THR A 456 61.32 -16.04 23.22
CA THR A 456 62.55 -16.71 23.66
C THR A 456 63.70 -16.24 22.77
N ALA A 457 64.93 -16.29 23.29
CA ALA A 457 66.14 -16.00 22.52
C ALA A 457 66.20 -16.79 21.21
N LYS A 458 65.72 -18.05 21.20
CA LYS A 458 65.61 -18.90 20.01
C LYS A 458 64.58 -18.37 19.00
N ARG A 459 63.43 -17.88 19.47
CA ARG A 459 62.37 -17.31 18.62
C ARG A 459 62.79 -15.98 18.01
N ILE A 460 63.46 -15.12 18.78
CA ILE A 460 64.03 -13.85 18.30
C ILE A 460 65.11 -14.12 17.24
N ALA A 461 66.03 -15.04 17.51
CA ALA A 461 67.09 -15.41 16.56
C ALA A 461 66.54 -16.03 15.26
N HIS A 462 65.42 -16.77 15.35
CA HIS A 462 64.71 -17.29 14.19
C HIS A 462 64.03 -16.17 13.39
N PHE A 463 63.37 -15.21 14.05
CA PHE A 463 62.72 -14.07 13.39
C PHE A 463 63.73 -13.21 12.60
N LEU A 464 64.90 -12.95 13.19
CA LEU A 464 66.00 -12.19 12.57
C LEU A 464 66.76 -12.97 11.49
N SER A 465 66.41 -14.25 11.24
CA SER A 465 67.09 -15.05 10.23
C SER A 465 66.57 -14.80 8.82
N THR A 466 67.49 -14.86 7.84
CA THR A 466 67.18 -14.86 6.41
C THR A 466 67.03 -16.30 5.91
N PRO A 467 65.82 -16.76 5.56
CA PRO A 467 65.63 -18.13 5.10
C PRO A 467 66.10 -18.33 3.65
N ASN A 468 66.65 -19.51 3.36
CA ASN A 468 67.06 -19.93 2.01
C ASN A 468 65.94 -20.69 1.26
N GLY A 469 64.70 -20.18 1.26
CA GLY A 469 63.58 -20.79 0.54
C GLY A 469 62.18 -20.35 0.99
N PRO A 470 61.11 -20.73 0.26
CA PRO A 470 59.73 -20.35 0.58
C PRO A 470 59.21 -20.99 1.87
N ARG A 471 58.28 -20.29 2.52
CA ARG A 471 57.69 -20.68 3.82
C ARG A 471 56.98 -22.03 3.75
N LYS A 472 57.24 -22.90 4.74
CA LYS A 472 56.45 -24.11 5.00
C LYS A 472 55.22 -23.75 5.86
N GLU A 473 54.04 -24.28 5.53
CA GLU A 473 52.81 -24.05 6.29
C GLU A 473 53.01 -24.40 7.78
N GLY A 474 52.67 -23.46 8.67
CA GLY A 474 52.83 -23.61 10.13
C GLY A 474 54.16 -23.12 10.72
N ALA A 475 55.15 -22.70 9.92
CA ALA A 475 56.40 -22.12 10.44
C ALA A 475 56.20 -20.69 11.00
N PRO A 476 56.90 -20.29 12.08
CA PRO A 476 56.84 -18.93 12.62
C PRO A 476 57.39 -17.92 11.60
N PRO A 477 56.79 -16.72 11.48
CA PRO A 477 57.14 -15.75 10.46
C PRO A 477 58.56 -15.20 10.66
N THR A 478 59.25 -14.94 9.55
CA THR A 478 60.55 -14.24 9.52
C THR A 478 60.35 -12.77 9.18
N TRP A 479 61.36 -11.92 9.43
CA TRP A 479 61.31 -10.51 9.05
C TRP A 479 61.10 -10.30 7.54
N LEU A 480 61.65 -11.20 6.71
CA LEU A 480 61.54 -11.16 5.25
C LEU A 480 60.11 -11.45 4.80
N ASP A 481 59.41 -12.37 5.48
CA ASP A 481 57.99 -12.65 5.21
C ASP A 481 57.14 -11.39 5.48
N VAL A 482 57.35 -10.74 6.63
CA VAL A 482 56.64 -9.50 7.01
C VAL A 482 56.93 -8.37 6.01
N TYR A 483 58.19 -8.22 5.58
CA TYR A 483 58.56 -7.26 4.54
C TYR A 483 57.84 -7.53 3.22
N SER A 484 57.79 -8.79 2.79
CA SER A 484 57.13 -9.18 1.54
C SER A 484 55.61 -8.95 1.60
N ASP A 485 55.00 -9.27 2.73
CA ASP A 485 53.58 -9.08 3.01
C ASP A 485 53.19 -7.59 3.01
N PHE A 486 54.01 -6.76 3.65
CA PHE A 486 53.84 -5.31 3.67
C PHE A 486 54.02 -4.69 2.28
N ASN A 487 55.04 -5.13 1.54
CA ASN A 487 55.28 -4.68 0.17
C ASN A 487 54.10 -5.04 -0.76
N ASN A 488 53.58 -6.26 -0.68
CA ASN A 488 52.41 -6.69 -1.46
C ASN A 488 51.14 -5.91 -1.06
N SER A 489 50.94 -5.65 0.23
CA SER A 489 49.78 -4.89 0.72
C SER A 489 49.82 -3.42 0.27
N ILE A 490 50.98 -2.77 0.33
CA ILE A 490 51.13 -1.37 -0.13
C ILE A 490 50.99 -1.26 -1.64
N THR A 491 51.59 -2.17 -2.40
CA THR A 491 51.51 -2.12 -3.87
C THR A 491 50.09 -2.38 -4.37
N THR A 492 49.36 -3.31 -3.75
CA THR A 492 47.93 -3.53 -4.07
C THR A 492 47.08 -2.32 -3.67
N LEU A 493 47.30 -1.73 -2.50
CA LEU A 493 46.63 -0.51 -2.07
C LEU A 493 46.90 0.65 -3.04
N ALA A 494 48.15 0.82 -3.49
CA ALA A 494 48.55 1.85 -4.44
C ALA A 494 47.81 1.70 -5.78
N GLN A 495 47.74 0.47 -6.31
CA GLN A 495 47.01 0.17 -7.56
C GLN A 495 45.51 0.48 -7.45
N VAL A 496 44.91 0.25 -6.28
CA VAL A 496 43.51 0.62 -5.99
C VAL A 496 43.36 2.13 -5.87
N THR A 497 44.27 2.84 -5.19
CA THR A 497 44.18 4.30 -5.00
C THR A 497 44.27 5.07 -6.32
N GLN A 498 45.02 4.56 -7.30
CA GLN A 498 45.09 5.11 -8.65
C GLN A 498 43.76 5.08 -9.40
N CYS A 499 42.74 4.33 -8.92
CA CYS A 499 41.39 4.38 -9.48
C CYS A 499 40.58 5.61 -9.04
N PHE A 500 41.03 6.34 -8.02
CA PHE A 500 40.29 7.47 -7.47
C PHE A 500 40.76 8.78 -8.10
N SER A 501 39.81 9.58 -8.61
CA SER A 501 40.13 10.93 -9.06
C SER A 501 40.10 11.88 -7.86
N LEU A 502 41.27 12.36 -7.46
CA LEU A 502 41.42 13.32 -6.37
C LEU A 502 41.15 14.77 -6.84
N ASN A 503 41.21 15.03 -8.15
CA ASN A 503 40.85 16.34 -8.70
C ASN A 503 39.34 16.44 -8.97
N LYS A 504 38.59 16.83 -7.93
CA LYS A 504 37.13 16.83 -7.94
C LYS A 504 36.48 18.16 -8.30
N LEU A 505 37.19 19.28 -8.21
CA LEU A 505 36.57 20.60 -8.24
C LEU A 505 36.82 21.28 -9.59
N GLU A 506 35.75 21.75 -10.25
CA GLU A 506 35.84 22.48 -11.52
C GLU A 506 35.00 23.77 -11.41
N GLY A 507 35.67 24.92 -11.48
CA GLY A 507 35.04 26.24 -11.34
C GLY A 507 34.55 26.77 -12.68
N VAL A 508 33.33 27.30 -12.71
CA VAL A 508 32.69 27.85 -13.91
C VAL A 508 32.15 29.25 -13.63
N ALA A 509 32.28 30.16 -14.61
CA ALA A 509 31.93 31.56 -14.43
C ALA A 509 30.41 31.79 -14.30
N THR A 510 29.59 31.03 -15.04
CA THR A 510 28.14 31.22 -15.07
C THR A 510 27.37 29.92 -14.84
N GLU A 511 26.14 30.06 -14.34
CA GLU A 511 25.22 28.95 -14.11
C GLU A 511 24.85 28.20 -15.40
N GLY A 512 24.68 28.91 -16.53
CA GLY A 512 24.37 28.27 -17.82
C GLY A 512 25.50 27.35 -18.31
N GLN A 513 26.74 27.84 -18.28
CA GLN A 513 27.92 27.03 -18.65
C GLN A 513 28.10 25.83 -17.72
N MET A 514 27.76 25.96 -16.44
CA MET A 514 27.77 24.82 -15.51
C MET A 514 26.76 23.75 -15.94
N ILE A 515 25.56 24.13 -16.37
CA ILE A 515 24.54 23.17 -16.81
C ILE A 515 25.00 22.44 -18.07
N ASP A 516 25.51 23.16 -19.08
CA ASP A 516 26.01 22.56 -20.31
C ASP A 516 27.15 21.57 -20.01
N ARG A 517 28.09 21.97 -19.15
CA ARG A 517 29.20 21.11 -18.71
C ARG A 517 28.71 19.92 -17.87
N ALA A 518 27.69 20.11 -17.04
CA ALA A 518 27.10 19.04 -16.25
C ALA A 518 26.45 17.98 -17.16
N LEU A 519 25.78 18.38 -18.24
CA LEU A 519 25.18 17.45 -19.21
C LEU A 519 26.24 16.61 -19.92
N GLU A 520 27.36 17.21 -20.34
CA GLU A 520 28.49 16.47 -20.92
C GLU A 520 29.07 15.42 -19.93
N LEU A 521 29.25 15.82 -18.66
CA LEU A 521 29.76 14.92 -17.62
C LEU A 521 28.73 13.85 -17.23
N LEU A 522 27.44 14.12 -17.38
CA LEU A 522 26.37 13.16 -17.13
C LEU A 522 26.39 12.03 -18.17
N GLU A 523 26.61 12.35 -19.45
CA GLU A 523 26.81 11.36 -20.52
C GLU A 523 27.99 10.43 -20.22
N GLN A 524 29.04 10.96 -19.59
CA GLN A 524 30.23 10.22 -19.16
C GLN A 524 30.06 9.51 -17.81
N ARG A 525 28.94 9.74 -17.10
CA ARG A 525 28.69 9.30 -15.70
C ARG A 525 29.77 9.75 -14.71
N GLU A 526 30.29 10.96 -14.92
CA GLU A 526 31.30 11.62 -14.07
C GLU A 526 30.74 12.88 -13.39
N PHE A 527 29.45 13.19 -13.53
CA PHE A 527 28.83 14.30 -12.82
C PHE A 527 28.43 13.87 -11.40
N TRP A 528 28.82 14.64 -10.37
CA TRP A 528 28.37 14.40 -9.00
C TRP A 528 27.37 15.45 -8.53
N ALA A 529 27.76 16.73 -8.52
CA ALA A 529 26.84 17.83 -8.23
C ALA A 529 27.37 19.17 -8.77
N GLY A 530 26.48 20.15 -8.92
CA GLY A 530 26.79 21.54 -9.25
C GLY A 530 26.35 22.48 -8.12
N ILE A 531 27.26 23.29 -7.60
CA ILE A 531 27.00 24.23 -6.50
C ILE A 531 26.92 25.66 -7.02
N VAL A 532 25.75 26.27 -6.89
CA VAL A 532 25.49 27.64 -7.33
C VAL A 532 25.41 28.56 -6.12
N PHE A 533 26.43 29.38 -5.90
CA PHE A 533 26.41 30.41 -4.85
C PHE A 533 25.68 31.65 -5.35
N LEU A 534 24.67 32.09 -4.61
CA LEU A 534 23.89 33.29 -4.92
C LEU A 534 24.46 34.46 -4.12
N LEU A 535 25.49 35.10 -4.69
CA LEU A 535 26.14 36.25 -4.07
C LEU A 535 25.47 37.55 -4.53
N PRO A 536 25.14 38.49 -3.61
CA PRO A 536 24.52 39.77 -3.97
C PRO A 536 25.47 40.68 -4.76
N ASN A 537 26.78 40.53 -4.58
CA ASN A 537 27.80 41.19 -5.38
C ASN A 537 28.94 40.20 -5.69
N THR A 538 29.17 39.90 -6.97
CA THR A 538 30.18 38.94 -7.42
C THR A 538 31.60 39.50 -7.37
N SER A 539 31.77 40.79 -7.12
CA SER A 539 33.07 41.48 -7.07
C SER A 539 33.70 41.60 -5.68
N SER A 540 32.97 41.28 -4.60
CA SER A 540 33.50 41.37 -3.23
C SER A 540 34.44 40.21 -2.92
N SER A 541 35.56 40.52 -2.25
CA SER A 541 36.55 39.52 -1.82
C SER A 541 36.13 38.71 -0.59
N SER A 542 35.08 39.12 0.12
CA SER A 542 34.55 38.46 1.32
C SER A 542 33.13 37.93 1.10
N LEU A 543 32.79 36.82 1.76
CA LEU A 543 31.43 36.30 1.78
C LEU A 543 30.49 37.20 2.59
N PRO A 544 29.21 37.33 2.19
CA PRO A 544 28.19 37.97 3.01
C PRO A 544 27.91 37.16 4.29
N PRO A 545 27.42 37.79 5.38
CA PRO A 545 27.11 37.10 6.63
C PRO A 545 26.02 36.03 6.49
N HIS A 546 25.14 36.19 5.49
CA HIS A 546 24.15 35.17 5.11
C HIS A 546 24.44 34.71 3.68
N VAL A 547 24.88 33.46 3.55
CA VAL A 547 25.21 32.84 2.27
C VAL A 547 24.06 31.93 1.85
N THR A 548 23.53 32.16 0.66
CA THR A 548 22.55 31.27 0.03
C THR A 548 23.19 30.55 -1.15
N TYR A 549 23.05 29.24 -1.20
CA TYR A 549 23.57 28.41 -2.30
C TYR A 549 22.54 27.37 -2.73
N LYS A 550 22.66 26.88 -3.97
CA LYS A 550 21.83 25.81 -4.53
C LYS A 550 22.72 24.62 -4.86
N ILE A 551 22.33 23.42 -4.46
CA ILE A 551 22.96 22.18 -4.92
C ILE A 551 22.08 21.61 -6.04
N ARG A 552 22.66 21.40 -7.21
CA ARG A 552 22.03 20.77 -8.37
C ARG A 552 22.64 19.40 -8.60
N MET A 553 21.80 18.41 -8.74
CA MET A 553 22.17 17.01 -8.98
C MET A 553 21.22 16.42 -10.01
N ASP A 554 21.58 15.26 -10.54
CA ASP A 554 20.69 14.51 -11.42
C ASP A 554 19.45 14.00 -10.66
N ILE A 555 18.33 13.87 -11.38
CA ILE A 555 17.04 13.46 -10.81
C ILE A 555 17.05 12.03 -10.27
N ASP A 556 17.95 11.18 -10.76
CA ASP A 556 18.08 9.80 -10.30
C ASP A 556 18.82 9.70 -8.96
N ASP A 557 19.70 10.66 -8.67
CA ASP A 557 20.52 10.70 -7.46
C ASP A 557 19.89 11.49 -6.29
N VAL A 558 18.88 12.33 -6.57
CA VAL A 558 18.21 13.17 -5.56
C VAL A 558 16.72 12.85 -5.46
N ALA A 559 16.12 13.09 -4.29
CA ALA A 559 14.66 12.95 -4.14
C ALA A 559 13.93 14.00 -4.98
N ARG A 560 12.79 13.61 -5.56
CA ARG A 560 11.97 14.50 -6.40
C ARG A 560 11.37 15.62 -5.54
N THR A 561 11.62 16.87 -5.93
CA THR A 561 11.18 18.07 -5.20
C THR A 561 9.74 18.48 -5.48
N ASN A 562 8.99 17.69 -6.25
CA ASN A 562 7.56 17.92 -6.51
C ASN A 562 6.64 17.42 -5.38
N LYS A 563 7.16 16.61 -4.44
CA LYS A 563 6.45 16.11 -3.27
C LYS A 563 7.30 16.29 -2.01
N ILE A 564 6.66 16.70 -0.91
CA ILE A 564 7.30 16.81 0.42
C ILE A 564 6.93 15.61 1.30
N LYS A 565 5.70 15.09 1.14
CA LYS A 565 5.16 13.95 1.85
C LYS A 565 4.32 13.11 0.89
N ASP A 566 4.27 11.80 1.10
CA ASP A 566 3.38 10.93 0.33
C ASP A 566 1.90 11.28 0.61
N ARG A 567 1.07 11.15 -0.43
CA ARG A 567 -0.36 11.51 -0.38
C ARG A 567 -1.16 10.61 0.56
N PHE A 568 -0.69 9.38 0.75
CA PHE A 568 -1.26 8.39 1.64
C PHE A 568 -0.21 7.99 2.66
N TRP A 569 -0.66 7.78 3.90
CA TRP A 569 0.20 7.25 4.93
C TRP A 569 0.26 5.74 4.73
N ASP A 570 1.46 5.21 4.54
CA ASP A 570 1.71 3.78 4.45
C ASP A 570 2.48 3.35 5.72
N PRO A 571 2.11 2.22 6.35
CA PRO A 571 2.81 1.73 7.53
C PRO A 571 4.21 1.22 7.14
N GLY A 572 5.23 1.76 7.81
CA GLY A 572 6.62 1.31 7.68
C GLY A 572 7.61 2.46 7.63
N PRO A 573 8.90 2.20 7.89
CA PRO A 573 9.93 3.22 7.72
C PRO A 573 10.27 3.41 6.24
N ALA A 574 10.54 4.66 5.85
CA ALA A 574 11.13 5.00 4.55
C ALA A 574 12.62 4.63 4.56
N ALA A 575 12.90 3.33 4.48
CA ALA A 575 14.21 2.74 4.72
C ALA A 575 14.82 2.11 3.48
N ASP A 576 14.12 2.05 2.34
CA ASP A 576 14.70 1.46 1.14
C ASP A 576 15.86 2.31 0.63
N PRO A 577 17.07 1.72 0.48
CA PRO A 577 18.23 2.49 0.06
C PRO A 577 18.12 3.13 -1.32
N PHE A 578 17.25 2.61 -2.19
CA PHE A 578 17.16 2.98 -3.61
C PHE A 578 16.11 4.05 -3.86
N SER A 579 14.90 3.82 -3.38
CA SER A 579 13.78 4.72 -3.58
C SER A 579 13.75 5.85 -2.54
N ASP A 580 13.86 5.51 -1.25
CA ASP A 580 13.62 6.44 -0.14
C ASP A 580 14.88 7.22 0.27
N MET A 581 16.05 6.58 0.27
CA MET A 581 17.30 7.17 0.78
C MET A 581 18.16 7.91 -0.27
N ARG A 582 17.54 8.46 -1.33
CA ARG A 582 18.26 9.11 -2.45
C ARG A 582 19.23 10.19 -2.00
N TYR A 583 18.83 11.06 -1.06
CA TYR A 583 19.69 12.14 -0.53
C TYR A 583 21.02 11.66 0.06
N ILE A 584 21.04 10.48 0.69
CA ILE A 584 22.24 9.90 1.30
C ILE A 584 23.03 9.12 0.25
N ARG A 585 22.35 8.32 -0.57
CA ARG A 585 22.99 7.55 -1.65
C ARG A 585 23.66 8.45 -2.68
N GLY A 586 22.92 9.38 -3.28
CA GLY A 586 23.45 10.31 -4.28
C GLY A 586 24.51 11.25 -3.69
N GLY A 587 24.51 11.40 -2.36
CA GLY A 587 25.51 12.20 -1.65
C GLY A 587 25.17 13.69 -1.58
N PHE A 588 23.92 14.08 -1.82
CA PHE A 588 23.45 15.45 -1.60
C PHE A 588 23.78 15.94 -0.19
N VAL A 589 23.55 15.10 0.84
CA VAL A 589 23.83 15.49 2.23
C VAL A 589 25.34 15.57 2.50
N TYR A 590 26.16 14.78 1.79
CA TYR A 590 27.62 14.87 1.88
C TYR A 590 28.13 16.19 1.30
N VAL A 591 27.63 16.58 0.12
CA VAL A 591 27.96 17.88 -0.49
C VAL A 591 27.46 19.03 0.41
N GLN A 592 26.27 18.89 1.00
CA GLN A 592 25.74 19.88 1.93
C GLN A 592 26.65 20.06 3.15
N ASP A 593 27.06 18.97 3.80
CA ASP A 593 27.95 19.02 4.97
C ASP A 593 29.33 19.60 4.63
N LEU A 594 29.91 19.22 3.48
CA LEU A 594 31.19 19.76 3.01
C LEU A 594 31.13 21.28 2.77
N VAL A 595 30.10 21.74 2.07
CA VAL A 595 29.93 23.17 1.75
C VAL A 595 29.62 23.97 3.01
N GLU A 596 28.72 23.50 3.89
CA GLU A 596 28.39 24.18 5.15
C GLU A 596 29.61 24.29 6.06
N ARG A 597 30.38 23.20 6.21
CA ARG A 597 31.62 23.21 6.99
C ARG A 597 32.64 24.21 6.43
N ALA A 598 32.77 24.28 5.11
CA ALA A 598 33.67 25.21 4.45
C ALA A 598 33.21 26.67 4.63
N VAL A 599 31.92 26.95 4.41
CA VAL A 599 31.33 28.30 4.61
C VAL A 599 31.47 28.74 6.06
N ALA A 600 31.13 27.87 7.02
CA ALA A 600 31.25 28.16 8.45
C ALA A 600 32.70 28.48 8.85
N ARG A 601 33.68 27.75 8.29
CA ARG A 601 35.10 28.01 8.52
C ARG A 601 35.56 29.33 7.93
N VAL A 602 35.14 29.66 6.71
CA VAL A 602 35.52 30.92 6.04
C VAL A 602 34.89 32.13 6.77
N LEU A 603 33.65 32.01 7.25
CA LEU A 603 32.97 33.10 7.97
C LEU A 603 33.47 33.28 9.41
N SER A 604 33.76 32.19 10.13
CA SER A 604 34.18 32.25 11.53
C SER A 604 35.69 32.39 11.72
N GLY A 605 36.51 31.98 10.75
CA GLY A 605 37.96 31.89 10.85
C GLY A 605 38.47 30.79 11.80
N VAL A 606 37.58 30.03 12.43
CA VAL A 606 37.91 28.96 13.39
C VAL A 606 37.67 27.60 12.73
N GLN A 607 38.55 26.63 12.98
CA GLN A 607 38.34 25.27 12.51
C GLN A 607 37.19 24.61 13.29
N PRO A 608 36.09 24.19 12.65
CA PRO A 608 35.02 23.48 13.33
C PRO A 608 35.52 22.07 13.72
N THR A 609 35.49 21.75 15.01
CA THR A 609 35.84 20.43 15.56
C THR A 609 34.66 19.47 15.61
N THR A 610 33.48 19.92 15.21
CA THR A 610 32.24 19.14 15.25
C THR A 610 32.17 18.15 14.07
N GLY A 611 31.89 16.90 14.38
CA GLY A 611 31.53 15.86 13.42
C GLY A 611 30.03 15.57 13.46
N VAL A 612 29.42 15.40 12.29
CA VAL A 612 27.97 15.18 12.19
C VAL A 612 27.68 13.74 11.75
N TYR A 613 26.67 13.13 12.38
CA TYR A 613 26.15 11.80 12.05
C TYR A 613 24.65 11.89 11.78
N ILE A 614 24.17 11.08 10.85
CA ILE A 614 22.76 10.92 10.53
C ILE A 614 22.27 9.60 11.14
N GLN A 615 21.32 9.70 12.06
CA GLN A 615 20.63 8.56 12.65
C GLN A 615 19.15 8.62 12.26
N GLN A 616 18.64 7.55 11.64
CA GLN A 616 17.20 7.42 11.41
C GLN A 616 16.51 7.09 12.73
N MET A 617 15.32 7.65 12.96
CA MET A 617 14.52 7.28 14.12
C MET A 617 14.10 5.80 13.98
N PRO A 618 14.21 5.00 15.05
CA PRO A 618 13.75 3.63 15.01
C PRO A 618 12.24 3.60 14.80
N TYR A 619 11.77 2.62 14.02
CA TYR A 619 10.36 2.49 13.67
C TYR A 619 9.73 1.38 14.51
N PRO A 620 8.55 1.60 15.12
CA PRO A 620 7.88 0.58 15.93
C PRO A 620 7.49 -0.64 15.09
N CYS A 621 7.19 -1.76 15.76
CA CYS A 621 6.69 -2.94 15.07
C CYS A 621 5.40 -2.60 14.30
N TYR A 622 5.30 -3.11 13.08
CA TYR A 622 4.17 -2.84 12.19
C TYR A 622 3.84 -4.06 11.35
N VAL A 623 2.62 -4.05 10.81
CA VAL A 623 2.16 -5.06 9.87
C VAL A 623 1.86 -4.34 8.58
N ASP A 624 2.55 -4.72 7.52
CA ASP A 624 2.24 -4.25 6.18
C ASP A 624 1.29 -5.22 5.49
N ASP A 625 0.15 -4.69 5.07
CA ASP A 625 -0.93 -5.43 4.46
C ASP A 625 -1.35 -4.78 3.14
N VAL A 626 -0.62 -5.16 2.07
CA VAL A 626 -0.85 -4.66 0.71
C VAL A 626 -2.27 -4.95 0.24
N PHE A 627 -2.82 -6.12 0.61
CA PHE A 627 -4.18 -6.49 0.25
C PHE A 627 -5.19 -5.54 0.89
N LEU A 628 -5.05 -5.26 2.18
CA LEU A 628 -5.95 -4.36 2.89
C LEU A 628 -5.88 -2.91 2.34
N ARG A 629 -4.69 -2.44 1.94
CA ARG A 629 -4.50 -1.12 1.33
C ARG A 629 -5.23 -0.96 0.00
N VAL A 630 -5.16 -1.98 -0.87
CA VAL A 630 -5.89 -2.01 -2.14
C VAL A 630 -7.39 -2.17 -1.92
N LEU A 631 -7.75 -3.00 -0.94
CA LEU A 631 -9.14 -3.22 -0.56
C LEU A 631 -9.78 -1.93 -0.04
N ASN A 632 -9.10 -1.13 0.78
CA ASN A 632 -9.61 0.14 1.33
C ASN A 632 -10.23 1.04 0.24
N ARG A 633 -9.56 1.17 -0.91
CA ARG A 633 -10.02 2.01 -2.02
C ARG A 633 -11.19 1.43 -2.81
N SER A 634 -11.33 0.10 -2.81
CA SER A 634 -12.28 -0.63 -3.66
C SER A 634 -13.44 -1.29 -2.90
N LEU A 635 -13.37 -1.35 -1.56
CA LEU A 635 -14.38 -1.95 -0.71
C LEU A 635 -15.78 -1.32 -0.89
N PRO A 636 -15.95 0.02 -0.96
CA PRO A 636 -17.24 0.61 -1.28
C PRO A 636 -17.85 0.13 -2.60
N LEU A 637 -17.01 -0.08 -3.62
CA LEU A 637 -17.46 -0.57 -4.93
C LEU A 637 -17.97 -2.01 -4.83
N PHE A 638 -17.22 -2.90 -4.16
CA PHE A 638 -17.65 -4.29 -3.99
C PHE A 638 -18.92 -4.41 -3.16
N MET A 639 -19.04 -3.60 -2.11
CA MET A 639 -20.23 -3.56 -1.25
C MET A 639 -21.46 -3.04 -2.02
N THR A 640 -21.32 -1.95 -2.77
CA THR A 640 -22.44 -1.42 -3.58
C THR A 640 -22.84 -2.39 -4.69
N LEU A 641 -21.88 -3.04 -5.35
CA LEU A 641 -22.12 -4.06 -6.37
C LEU A 641 -22.77 -5.33 -5.80
N ALA A 642 -22.47 -5.70 -4.56
CA ALA A 642 -23.06 -6.87 -3.91
C ALA A 642 -24.60 -6.75 -3.78
N TRP A 643 -25.13 -5.55 -3.51
CA TRP A 643 -26.57 -5.36 -3.33
C TRP A 643 -27.30 -4.82 -4.57
N ILE A 644 -26.64 -4.68 -5.72
CA ILE A 644 -27.28 -4.21 -6.95
C ILE A 644 -28.45 -5.10 -7.37
N TYR A 645 -28.32 -6.41 -7.17
CA TYR A 645 -29.37 -7.38 -7.46
C TYR A 645 -30.57 -7.20 -6.52
N SER A 646 -30.32 -7.09 -5.20
CA SER A 646 -31.36 -6.81 -4.20
C SER A 646 -32.14 -5.53 -4.55
N VAL A 647 -31.42 -4.45 -4.88
CA VAL A 647 -32.02 -3.17 -5.29
C VAL A 647 -32.92 -3.34 -6.52
N ALA A 648 -32.44 -4.00 -7.56
CA ALA A 648 -33.20 -4.24 -8.78
C ALA A 648 -34.47 -5.07 -8.53
N MET A 649 -34.39 -6.07 -7.65
CA MET A 649 -35.52 -6.95 -7.32
C MET A 649 -36.56 -6.26 -6.43
N ILE A 650 -36.15 -5.43 -5.47
CA ILE A 650 -37.07 -4.61 -4.65
C ILE A 650 -37.85 -3.64 -5.55
N ILE A 651 -37.17 -2.92 -6.44
CA ILE A 651 -37.81 -2.00 -7.39
C ILE A 651 -38.75 -2.77 -8.32
N LYS A 652 -38.32 -3.93 -8.83
CA LYS A 652 -39.15 -4.77 -9.70
C LYS A 652 -40.41 -5.24 -8.98
N GLY A 653 -40.31 -5.75 -7.76
CA GLY A 653 -41.44 -6.25 -6.98
C GLY A 653 -42.47 -5.15 -6.74
N MET A 654 -42.00 -3.97 -6.34
CA MET A 654 -42.90 -2.84 -6.09
C MET A 654 -43.57 -2.31 -7.36
N VAL A 655 -42.83 -2.17 -8.47
CA VAL A 655 -43.41 -1.70 -9.74
C VAL A 655 -44.29 -2.77 -10.38
N TYR A 656 -44.01 -4.06 -10.16
CA TYR A 656 -44.87 -5.15 -10.59
C TYR A 656 -46.24 -5.10 -9.89
N GLU A 657 -46.28 -4.80 -8.60
CA GLU A 657 -47.55 -4.62 -7.88
C GLU A 657 -48.38 -3.45 -8.43
N LYS A 658 -47.70 -2.36 -8.82
CA LYS A 658 -48.30 -1.19 -9.47
C LYS A 658 -48.76 -1.51 -10.90
N GLU A 659 -47.99 -2.29 -11.65
CA GLU A 659 -48.32 -2.72 -13.02
C GLU A 659 -49.54 -3.64 -13.04
N ALA A 660 -49.62 -4.58 -12.09
CA ALA A 660 -50.73 -5.50 -11.90
C ALA A 660 -51.97 -4.86 -11.25
N ARG A 661 -51.88 -3.59 -10.80
CA ARG A 661 -52.94 -2.84 -10.08
C ARG A 661 -53.36 -3.45 -8.75
N LEU A 662 -52.50 -4.28 -8.16
CA LEU A 662 -52.75 -4.92 -6.87
C LEU A 662 -52.76 -3.86 -5.76
N LYS A 663 -51.86 -2.88 -5.83
CA LYS A 663 -51.79 -1.75 -4.89
C LYS A 663 -53.10 -0.97 -4.81
N GLU A 664 -53.66 -0.59 -5.96
CA GLU A 664 -54.93 0.14 -6.02
C GLU A 664 -56.11 -0.72 -5.54
N THR A 665 -56.11 -2.01 -5.84
CA THR A 665 -57.16 -2.95 -5.41
C THR A 665 -57.16 -3.12 -3.89
N MET A 666 -55.98 -3.31 -3.27
CA MET A 666 -55.86 -3.35 -1.81
C MET A 666 -56.31 -2.03 -1.17
N ARG A 667 -56.00 -0.89 -1.81
CA ARG A 667 -56.48 0.43 -1.34
C ARG A 667 -57.99 0.55 -1.43
N ILE A 668 -58.61 0.10 -2.54
CA ILE A 668 -60.08 0.10 -2.70
C ILE A 668 -60.76 -0.76 -1.64
N MET A 669 -60.11 -1.86 -1.21
CA MET A 669 -60.61 -2.74 -0.15
C MET A 669 -60.36 -2.22 1.28
N GLY A 670 -59.80 -1.01 1.44
CA GLY A 670 -59.69 -0.32 2.73
C GLY A 670 -58.31 -0.27 3.36
N LEU A 671 -57.24 -0.70 2.67
CA LEU A 671 -55.87 -0.62 3.18
C LEU A 671 -55.29 0.80 3.00
N GLY A 672 -54.65 1.31 4.06
CA GLY A 672 -53.97 2.60 4.04
C GLY A 672 -52.60 2.54 3.33
N THR A 673 -52.21 3.63 2.68
CA THR A 673 -50.94 3.73 1.94
C THR A 673 -49.71 3.56 2.84
N GLY A 674 -49.73 4.10 4.07
CA GLY A 674 -48.61 3.96 4.99
C GLY A 674 -48.34 2.51 5.41
N GLN A 675 -49.39 1.70 5.56
CA GLN A 675 -49.28 0.28 5.93
C GLN A 675 -48.65 -0.55 4.80
N LEU A 676 -48.99 -0.24 3.54
CA LEU A 676 -48.36 -0.85 2.36
C LEU A 676 -46.86 -0.60 2.32
N TRP A 677 -46.44 0.65 2.50
CA TRP A 677 -45.02 1.01 2.51
C TRP A 677 -44.26 0.39 3.68
N PHE A 678 -44.87 0.36 4.86
CA PHE A 678 -44.27 -0.27 6.01
C PHE A 678 -44.12 -1.79 5.83
N SER A 679 -45.12 -2.45 5.22
CA SER A 679 -45.05 -3.87 4.87
C SER A 679 -43.89 -4.14 3.91
N TRP A 680 -43.79 -3.36 2.83
CA TRP A 680 -42.67 -3.46 1.89
C TRP A 680 -41.33 -3.21 2.56
N PHE A 681 -41.25 -2.19 3.42
CA PHE A 681 -40.03 -1.87 4.17
C PHE A 681 -39.58 -3.06 5.00
N LEU A 682 -40.48 -3.64 5.79
CA LEU A 682 -40.15 -4.76 6.66
C LEU A 682 -39.77 -6.01 5.85
N SER A 683 -40.53 -6.34 4.79
CA SER A 683 -40.25 -7.49 3.93
C SER A 683 -38.93 -7.36 3.17
N SER A 684 -38.51 -6.14 2.82
CA SER A 684 -37.24 -5.88 2.15
C SER A 684 -36.06 -5.76 3.13
N LEU A 685 -36.29 -5.29 4.36
CA LEU A 685 -35.23 -5.13 5.36
C LEU A 685 -34.71 -6.47 5.87
N VAL A 686 -35.59 -7.44 6.10
CA VAL A 686 -35.21 -8.77 6.64
C VAL A 686 -34.16 -9.51 5.78
N PRO A 687 -34.37 -9.75 4.47
CA PRO A 687 -33.36 -10.43 3.65
C PRO A 687 -32.05 -9.63 3.55
N PHE A 688 -32.14 -8.29 3.53
CA PHE A 688 -30.97 -7.43 3.55
C PHE A 688 -30.15 -7.59 4.83
N LEU A 689 -30.79 -7.60 6.00
CA LEU A 689 -30.13 -7.81 7.30
C LEU A 689 -29.49 -9.20 7.42
N ILE A 690 -30.16 -10.24 6.91
CA ILE A 690 -29.59 -11.59 6.87
C ILE A 690 -28.35 -11.61 5.97
N SER A 691 -28.42 -10.98 4.79
CA SER A 691 -27.26 -10.87 3.89
C SER A 691 -26.10 -10.12 4.53
N ALA A 692 -26.37 -9.02 5.25
CA ALA A 692 -25.36 -8.21 5.93
C ALA A 692 -24.72 -8.97 7.10
N TRP A 693 -25.50 -9.74 7.87
CA TRP A 693 -24.97 -10.58 8.94
C TRP A 693 -24.07 -11.69 8.41
N LEU A 694 -24.51 -12.40 7.36
CA LEU A 694 -23.70 -13.45 6.69
C LEU A 694 -22.41 -12.87 6.12
N LEU A 695 -22.48 -11.68 5.51
CA LEU A 695 -21.33 -10.98 4.99
C LEU A 695 -20.32 -10.61 6.09
N ILE A 696 -20.78 -10.08 7.23
CA ILE A 696 -19.89 -9.76 8.36
C ILE A 696 -19.24 -11.02 8.93
N ALA A 697 -20.00 -12.10 9.08
CA ALA A 697 -19.46 -13.39 9.52
C ALA A 697 -18.35 -13.87 8.57
N LEU A 698 -18.55 -13.72 7.26
CA LEU A 698 -17.59 -14.08 6.23
C LEU A 698 -16.36 -13.15 6.23
N LEU A 699 -16.53 -11.84 6.39
CA LEU A 699 -15.42 -10.87 6.50
C LEU A 699 -14.55 -11.12 7.74
N LYS A 700 -15.17 -11.52 8.86
CA LYS A 700 -14.47 -11.84 10.10
C LYS A 700 -13.75 -13.19 10.03
N TRP A 701 -14.41 -14.21 9.45
CA TRP A 701 -13.80 -15.52 9.25
C TRP A 701 -12.70 -15.52 8.18
N GLY A 702 -12.80 -14.63 7.19
CA GLY A 702 -11.85 -14.46 6.10
C GLY A 702 -10.61 -13.62 6.43
N ASP A 703 -10.42 -13.21 7.70
CA ASP A 703 -9.32 -12.34 8.15
C ASP A 703 -9.15 -11.06 7.31
N ILE A 704 -10.28 -10.50 6.85
CA ILE A 704 -10.32 -9.23 6.12
C ILE A 704 -10.46 -8.05 7.09
N LEU A 705 -11.32 -8.19 8.11
CA LEU A 705 -11.51 -7.19 9.19
C LEU A 705 -11.20 -7.80 10.58
N PRO A 706 -9.93 -8.15 10.87
CA PRO A 706 -9.54 -8.77 12.13
C PRO A 706 -9.74 -7.87 13.36
N TYR A 707 -9.52 -6.56 13.29
CA TYR A 707 -9.49 -5.66 14.44
C TYR A 707 -10.85 -5.02 14.73
N SER A 708 -11.63 -4.71 13.71
CA SER A 708 -12.93 -4.06 13.84
C SER A 708 -13.98 -4.88 14.62
N ASN A 709 -14.80 -4.18 15.41
CA ASN A 709 -15.91 -4.79 16.15
C ASN A 709 -17.10 -5.11 15.21
N PRO A 710 -17.50 -6.40 15.09
CA PRO A 710 -18.58 -6.80 14.17
C PRO A 710 -19.92 -6.09 14.42
N ALA A 711 -20.22 -5.73 15.68
CA ALA A 711 -21.48 -5.07 16.02
C ALA A 711 -21.56 -3.64 15.44
N VAL A 712 -20.45 -2.89 15.47
CA VAL A 712 -20.40 -1.52 14.91
C VAL A 712 -20.61 -1.55 13.41
N VAL A 713 -19.95 -2.49 12.73
CA VAL A 713 -20.11 -2.70 11.28
C VAL A 713 -21.55 -3.10 10.95
N PHE A 714 -22.18 -3.95 11.77
CA PHE A 714 -23.60 -4.33 11.58
C PHE A 714 -24.56 -3.14 11.68
N PHE A 715 -24.38 -2.24 12.66
CA PHE A 715 -25.20 -1.02 12.76
C PHE A 715 -24.99 -0.09 11.57
N PHE A 716 -23.75 0.04 11.08
CA PHE A 716 -23.45 0.80 9.88
C PHE A 716 -24.11 0.22 8.62
N LEU A 717 -24.03 -1.10 8.41
CA LEU A 717 -24.72 -1.77 7.29
C LEU A 717 -26.24 -1.70 7.42
N THR A 718 -26.78 -1.69 8.64
CA THR A 718 -28.21 -1.49 8.88
C THR A 718 -28.65 -0.08 8.47
N ALA A 719 -27.90 0.96 8.84
CA ALA A 719 -28.17 2.33 8.40
C ALA A 719 -28.16 2.42 6.86
N PHE A 720 -27.16 1.79 6.22
CA PHE A 720 -27.08 1.74 4.77
C PHE A 720 -28.24 0.98 4.12
N ALA A 721 -28.65 -0.15 4.68
CA ALA A 721 -29.82 -0.92 4.23
C ALA A 721 -31.09 -0.05 4.26
N THR A 722 -31.32 0.65 5.36
CA THR A 722 -32.50 1.52 5.51
C THR A 722 -32.50 2.66 4.50
N ALA A 723 -31.37 3.33 4.28
CA ALA A 723 -31.24 4.40 3.30
C ALA A 723 -31.45 3.88 1.86
N THR A 724 -30.88 2.73 1.54
CA THR A 724 -31.00 2.09 0.21
C THR A 724 -32.44 1.66 -0.08
N ILE A 725 -33.16 1.08 0.89
CA ILE A 725 -34.57 0.71 0.70
C ILE A 725 -35.43 1.95 0.46
N MET A 726 -35.22 3.03 1.23
CA MET A 726 -35.95 4.29 1.02
C MET A 726 -35.61 4.95 -0.32
N GLN A 727 -34.36 4.82 -0.78
CA GLN A 727 -33.95 5.24 -2.11
C GLN A 727 -34.66 4.41 -3.21
N CYS A 728 -34.76 3.09 -3.05
CA CYS A 728 -35.53 2.22 -3.95
C CYS A 728 -37.00 2.63 -4.03
N PHE A 729 -37.60 3.00 -2.89
CA PHE A 729 -38.96 3.49 -2.80
C PHE A 729 -39.16 4.79 -3.56
N LEU A 730 -38.21 5.73 -3.45
CA LEU A 730 -38.25 6.96 -4.23
C LEU A 730 -38.17 6.65 -5.73
N ILE A 731 -37.21 5.82 -6.16
CA ILE A 731 -36.99 5.47 -7.57
C ILE A 731 -38.23 4.76 -8.16
N SER A 732 -38.86 3.85 -7.42
CA SER A 732 -40.01 3.08 -7.90
C SER A 732 -41.23 3.95 -8.23
N THR A 733 -41.40 5.11 -7.58
CA THR A 733 -42.55 6.00 -7.82
C THR A 733 -42.60 6.52 -9.26
N PHE A 734 -41.44 6.72 -9.89
CA PHE A 734 -41.31 7.26 -11.26
C PHE A 734 -41.61 6.24 -12.36
N PHE A 735 -41.56 4.94 -12.06
CA PHE A 735 -41.76 3.89 -13.06
C PHE A 735 -43.19 3.31 -13.03
N SER A 736 -43.61 2.77 -14.17
CA SER A 736 -44.90 2.10 -14.35
C SER A 736 -44.81 0.69 -14.95
N ARG A 737 -43.61 0.25 -15.39
CA ARG A 737 -43.37 -1.08 -15.96
C ARG A 737 -42.23 -1.77 -15.20
N ALA A 738 -42.45 -2.99 -14.74
CA ALA A 738 -41.56 -3.67 -13.79
C ALA A 738 -40.18 -3.99 -14.36
N ASN A 739 -40.10 -4.57 -15.57
CA ASN A 739 -38.81 -4.97 -16.16
C ASN A 739 -37.93 -3.77 -16.53
N LEU A 740 -38.55 -2.67 -16.98
CA LEU A 740 -37.83 -1.42 -17.25
C LEU A 740 -37.30 -0.83 -15.94
N ALA A 741 -38.12 -0.81 -14.89
CA ALA A 741 -37.73 -0.32 -13.58
C ALA A 741 -36.60 -1.13 -12.96
N ALA A 742 -36.58 -2.46 -13.14
CA ALA A 742 -35.53 -3.33 -12.64
C ALA A 742 -34.16 -2.98 -13.26
N ALA A 743 -34.11 -2.87 -14.60
CA ALA A 743 -32.88 -2.57 -15.32
C ALA A 743 -32.40 -1.12 -15.07
N CYS A 744 -33.31 -0.14 -15.21
CA CYS A 744 -32.98 1.27 -14.97
C CYS A 744 -32.69 1.55 -13.50
N GLY A 745 -33.37 0.87 -12.56
CA GLY A 745 -33.18 1.06 -11.12
C GLY A 745 -31.77 0.67 -10.67
N GLY A 746 -31.26 -0.48 -11.12
CA GLY A 746 -29.87 -0.88 -10.88
C GLY A 746 -28.85 0.11 -11.47
N LEU A 747 -29.11 0.61 -12.68
CA LEU A 747 -28.26 1.62 -13.33
C LEU A 747 -28.28 2.97 -12.59
N ILE A 748 -29.45 3.44 -12.15
CA ILE A 748 -29.59 4.68 -11.38
C ILE A 748 -28.85 4.56 -10.05
N TYR A 749 -28.99 3.42 -9.36
CA TYR A 749 -28.28 3.15 -8.12
C TYR A 749 -26.75 3.17 -8.31
N PHE A 750 -26.23 2.54 -9.36
CA PHE A 750 -24.80 2.60 -9.70
C PHE A 750 -24.35 4.02 -10.09
N ALA A 751 -25.16 4.75 -10.84
CA ALA A 751 -24.86 6.15 -11.21
C ALA A 751 -24.77 7.06 -9.97
N LEU A 752 -25.59 6.81 -8.95
CA LEU A 752 -25.57 7.55 -7.68
C LEU A 752 -24.34 7.22 -6.80
N TYR A 753 -23.59 6.17 -7.12
CA TYR A 753 -22.30 5.87 -6.50
C TYR A 753 -21.12 6.63 -7.15
N LEU A 754 -21.17 6.93 -8.45
CA LEU A 754 -20.07 7.59 -9.18
C LEU A 754 -19.56 8.91 -8.54
N PRO A 755 -20.40 9.78 -7.93
CA PRO A 755 -19.92 10.97 -7.25
C PRO A 755 -18.90 10.68 -6.14
N TYR A 756 -18.95 9.51 -5.48
CA TYR A 756 -17.96 9.11 -4.48
C TYR A 756 -16.56 9.00 -5.09
N VAL A 757 -16.45 8.35 -6.25
CA VAL A 757 -15.17 8.18 -6.96
C VAL A 757 -14.57 9.54 -7.33
N LEU A 758 -15.40 10.49 -7.76
CA LEU A 758 -14.99 11.86 -8.03
C LEU A 758 -14.51 12.57 -6.75
N CYS A 759 -15.22 12.39 -5.64
CA CYS A 759 -14.83 12.98 -4.35
C CYS A 759 -13.48 12.44 -3.84
N VAL A 760 -13.19 11.15 -4.04
CA VAL A 760 -11.90 10.56 -3.69
C VAL A 760 -10.78 11.15 -4.55
N ALA A 761 -11.01 11.35 -5.85
CA ALA A 761 -10.02 11.94 -6.76
C ALA A 761 -9.71 13.41 -6.42
N TRP A 762 -10.73 14.20 -6.06
CA TRP A 762 -10.65 15.65 -5.78
C TRP A 762 -10.47 15.99 -4.31
N ARG A 763 -10.09 15.02 -3.49
CA ARG A 763 -10.00 15.12 -2.02
C ARG A 763 -9.25 16.36 -1.51
N ASP A 764 -8.14 16.72 -2.15
CA ASP A 764 -7.25 17.79 -1.66
C ASP A 764 -7.90 19.18 -1.75
N HIS A 765 -8.95 19.33 -2.56
CA HIS A 765 -9.71 20.57 -2.72
C HIS A 765 -11.04 20.57 -1.96
N LEU A 766 -11.47 19.42 -1.41
CA LEU A 766 -12.79 19.27 -0.79
C LEU A 766 -12.75 19.58 0.70
N THR A 767 -13.41 20.68 1.07
CA THR A 767 -13.69 21.03 2.47
C THR A 767 -14.65 20.04 3.13
N THR A 768 -14.68 19.97 4.47
CA THR A 768 -15.64 19.14 5.23
C THR A 768 -17.08 19.40 4.80
N SER A 769 -17.44 20.66 4.54
CA SER A 769 -18.80 21.04 4.12
C SER A 769 -19.19 20.43 2.78
N HIS A 770 -18.26 20.38 1.82
CA HIS A 770 -18.50 19.73 0.53
C HIS A 770 -18.71 18.23 0.68
N ARG A 771 -18.00 17.58 1.60
CA ARG A 771 -18.18 16.15 1.90
C ARG A 771 -19.54 15.87 2.52
N VAL A 772 -19.98 16.70 3.47
CA VAL A 772 -21.34 16.60 4.06
C VAL A 772 -22.41 16.80 2.99
N LEU A 773 -22.25 17.77 2.09
CA LEU A 773 -23.20 17.97 0.99
C LEU A 773 -23.21 16.79 0.00
N ALA A 774 -22.04 16.27 -0.36
CA ALA A 774 -21.92 15.09 -1.23
C ALA A 774 -22.51 13.84 -0.57
N SER A 775 -22.47 13.75 0.77
CA SER A 775 -23.07 12.66 1.54
C SER A 775 -24.60 12.70 1.63
N LEU A 776 -25.28 13.65 0.96
CA LEU A 776 -26.73 13.60 0.73
C LEU A 776 -27.14 12.50 -0.30
N PHE A 777 -26.14 11.98 -1.02
CA PHE A 777 -26.29 10.76 -1.79
C PHE A 777 -25.87 9.57 -0.93
N SER A 778 -26.83 8.71 -0.58
CA SER A 778 -26.62 7.57 0.33
C SER A 778 -25.40 6.69 -0.04
N PRO A 779 -25.18 6.32 -1.32
CA PRO A 779 -23.99 5.54 -1.70
C PRO A 779 -22.65 6.27 -1.45
N VAL A 780 -22.64 7.60 -1.45
CA VAL A 780 -21.45 8.42 -1.16
C VAL A 780 -21.19 8.49 0.34
N ALA A 781 -22.22 8.70 1.16
CA ALA A 781 -22.12 8.64 2.61
C ALA A 781 -21.59 7.28 3.08
N PHE A 782 -22.11 6.21 2.47
CA PHE A 782 -21.63 4.85 2.68
C PHE A 782 -20.18 4.66 2.23
N GLY A 783 -19.79 5.18 1.07
CA GLY A 783 -18.41 5.11 0.58
C GLY A 783 -17.40 5.76 1.53
N PHE A 784 -17.71 6.96 2.04
CA PHE A 784 -16.89 7.58 3.07
C PHE A 784 -16.88 6.77 4.36
N GLY A 785 -18.02 6.24 4.82
CA GLY A 785 -18.04 5.36 5.99
C GLY A 785 -17.12 4.14 5.85
N CYS A 786 -17.16 3.49 4.68
CA CYS A 786 -16.32 2.34 4.34
C CYS A 786 -14.82 2.67 4.36
N GLU A 787 -14.44 3.80 3.80
CA GLU A 787 -13.05 4.25 3.81
C GLU A 787 -12.55 4.52 5.23
N TYR A 788 -13.34 5.19 6.07
CA TYR A 788 -12.88 5.58 7.41
C TYR A 788 -12.69 4.37 8.32
N PHE A 789 -13.60 3.37 8.30
CA PHE A 789 -13.35 2.16 9.09
C PHE A 789 -12.20 1.33 8.52
N SER A 790 -12.01 1.30 7.19
CA SER A 790 -10.89 0.60 6.58
C SER A 790 -9.55 1.27 6.90
N GLN A 791 -9.49 2.60 7.07
CA GLN A 791 -8.30 3.30 7.55
C GLN A 791 -7.98 2.95 9.01
N PHE A 792 -8.99 2.80 9.87
CA PHE A 792 -8.76 2.31 11.24
C PHE A 792 -8.26 0.86 11.27
N GLU A 793 -8.70 0.04 10.33
CA GLU A 793 -8.22 -1.33 10.16
C GLU A 793 -6.75 -1.35 9.72
N GLU A 794 -6.38 -0.48 8.77
CA GLU A 794 -5.00 -0.31 8.28
C GLU A 794 -4.04 0.16 9.38
N GLN A 795 -4.52 0.98 10.32
CA GLN A 795 -3.76 1.40 11.51
C GLN A 795 -3.64 0.30 12.59
N GLY A 796 -4.33 -0.83 12.44
CA GLY A 796 -4.32 -1.93 13.41
C GLY A 796 -5.17 -1.70 14.68
N VAL A 797 -5.92 -0.60 14.76
CA VAL A 797 -6.82 -0.29 15.89
C VAL A 797 -8.21 -0.89 15.64
N GLY A 798 -8.66 -0.90 14.38
CA GLY A 798 -10.01 -1.26 13.97
C GLY A 798 -11.07 -0.26 14.46
N ILE A 799 -12.29 -0.33 13.91
CA ILE A 799 -13.39 0.50 14.41
C ILE A 799 -13.96 -0.10 15.70
N GLN A 800 -14.07 0.74 16.73
CA GLN A 800 -14.55 0.43 18.07
C GLN A 800 -15.63 1.45 18.47
N TRP A 801 -16.33 1.21 19.58
CA TRP A 801 -17.36 2.15 20.06
C TRP A 801 -16.77 3.48 20.54
N PHE A 802 -15.53 3.49 21.07
CA PHE A 802 -14.91 4.69 21.63
C PHE A 802 -14.28 5.61 20.57
N ASN A 803 -13.81 5.06 19.43
CA ASN A 803 -13.17 5.84 18.35
C ASN A 803 -14.15 6.27 17.25
N LEU A 804 -15.45 6.05 17.45
CA LEU A 804 -16.51 6.34 16.46
C LEU A 804 -16.62 7.83 16.08
N ARG A 805 -16.22 8.72 17.00
CA ARG A 805 -16.30 10.18 16.85
C ARG A 805 -14.98 10.82 16.45
N SER A 806 -13.86 10.13 16.63
CA SER A 806 -12.53 10.60 16.22
C SER A 806 -12.32 10.33 14.72
N SER A 807 -11.67 11.27 14.04
CA SER A 807 -11.18 11.05 12.67
C SER A 807 -9.80 10.39 12.70
N PRO A 808 -9.50 9.48 11.75
CA PRO A 808 -8.19 8.82 11.66
C PRO A 808 -7.10 9.72 11.07
N ARG A 809 -7.48 10.86 10.46
CA ARG A 809 -6.56 11.83 9.84
C ARG A 809 -6.48 13.10 10.67
N GLU A 810 -5.26 13.52 10.95
CA GLU A 810 -4.99 14.80 11.62
C GLU A 810 -5.55 15.96 10.80
N GLY A 811 -6.37 16.81 11.44
CA GLY A 811 -6.97 17.99 10.81
C GLY A 811 -8.30 17.78 10.09
N ASP A 812 -8.82 16.54 10.00
CA ASP A 812 -10.14 16.27 9.42
C ASP A 812 -11.23 16.27 10.51
N THR A 813 -12.34 16.97 10.27
CA THR A 813 -13.49 17.02 11.19
C THR A 813 -14.59 16.03 10.82
N TYR A 814 -14.53 15.42 9.64
CA TYR A 814 -15.47 14.38 9.23
C TYR A 814 -15.16 13.07 9.98
N SER A 815 -16.18 12.42 10.53
CA SER A 815 -16.04 11.21 11.37
C SER A 815 -16.95 10.07 10.89
N PHE A 816 -16.67 8.85 11.35
CA PHE A 816 -17.52 7.70 11.05
C PHE A 816 -18.95 7.84 11.60
N THR A 817 -19.13 8.57 12.71
CA THR A 817 -20.47 8.90 13.21
C THR A 817 -21.23 9.80 12.23
N THR A 818 -20.55 10.77 11.59
CA THR A 818 -21.21 11.66 10.64
C THR A 818 -21.75 10.92 9.42
N SER A 819 -21.07 9.88 8.92
CA SER A 819 -21.60 9.07 7.80
C SER A 819 -22.86 8.29 8.21
N ILE A 820 -22.90 7.70 9.41
CA ILE A 820 -24.11 7.00 9.91
C ILE A 820 -25.30 7.97 10.04
N VAL A 821 -25.07 9.16 10.60
CA VAL A 821 -26.12 10.17 10.76
C VAL A 821 -26.64 10.62 9.39
N MET A 822 -25.75 10.87 8.43
CA MET A 822 -26.14 11.26 7.08
C MET A 822 -26.95 10.18 6.37
N LEU A 823 -26.63 8.89 6.54
CA LEU A 823 -27.44 7.79 5.98
C LEU A 823 -28.88 7.80 6.50
N TYR A 824 -29.09 8.08 7.79
CA TYR A 824 -30.45 8.18 8.34
C TYR A 824 -31.17 9.46 7.90
N VAL A 825 -30.45 10.58 7.77
CA VAL A 825 -31.00 11.81 7.20
C VAL A 825 -31.46 11.57 5.76
N ASP A 826 -30.64 10.90 4.94
CA ASP A 826 -30.98 10.52 3.57
C ASP A 826 -32.20 9.59 3.53
N ALA A 827 -32.24 8.58 4.41
CA ALA A 827 -33.39 7.68 4.52
C ALA A 827 -34.69 8.44 4.80
N PHE A 828 -34.64 9.42 5.71
CA PHE A 828 -35.78 10.29 6.02
C PHE A 828 -36.17 11.17 4.82
N VAL A 829 -35.20 11.80 4.16
CA VAL A 829 -35.44 12.65 2.99
C VAL A 829 -36.07 11.84 1.85
N TYR A 830 -35.55 10.64 1.55
CA TYR A 830 -36.10 9.76 0.53
C TYR A 830 -37.51 9.27 0.89
N ALA A 831 -37.78 8.95 2.16
CA ALA A 831 -39.11 8.55 2.62
C ALA A 831 -40.15 9.68 2.44
N VAL A 832 -39.79 10.91 2.83
CA VAL A 832 -40.66 12.09 2.67
C VAL A 832 -40.87 12.40 1.19
N ALA A 833 -39.82 12.32 0.38
CA ALA A 833 -39.91 12.53 -1.06
C ALA A 833 -40.80 11.47 -1.74
N ALA A 834 -40.66 10.19 -1.39
CA ALA A 834 -41.48 9.11 -1.91
C ALA A 834 -42.96 9.28 -1.54
N TRP A 835 -43.24 9.61 -0.27
CA TRP A 835 -44.59 9.90 0.21
C TRP A 835 -45.23 11.10 -0.53
N TYR A 836 -44.48 12.20 -0.68
CA TYR A 836 -44.97 13.40 -1.35
C TYR A 836 -45.21 13.19 -2.84
N ILE A 837 -44.24 12.60 -3.55
CA ILE A 837 -44.34 12.33 -4.99
C ILE A 837 -45.49 11.39 -5.28
N GLU A 838 -45.70 10.34 -4.48
CA GLU A 838 -46.83 9.45 -4.70
C GLU A 838 -48.19 10.14 -4.46
N ALA A 839 -48.30 11.00 -3.44
CA ALA A 839 -49.54 11.71 -3.14
C ALA A 839 -49.93 12.70 -4.26
N VAL A 840 -48.94 13.39 -4.84
CA VAL A 840 -49.15 14.38 -5.91
C VAL A 840 -49.25 13.70 -7.28
N PHE A 841 -48.43 12.68 -7.51
CA PHE A 841 -48.32 11.94 -8.77
C PHE A 841 -48.46 10.43 -8.53
N PRO A 842 -49.69 9.92 -8.31
CA PRO A 842 -49.93 8.48 -8.10
C PRO A 842 -49.70 7.62 -9.36
N GLY A 843 -49.42 8.25 -10.52
CA GLY A 843 -49.19 7.58 -11.80
C GLY A 843 -50.42 7.56 -12.69
N GLN A 844 -50.70 6.41 -13.33
CA GLN A 844 -51.83 6.28 -14.29
C GLN A 844 -53.19 6.12 -13.60
N TYR A 845 -53.21 5.63 -12.36
CA TYR A 845 -54.42 5.29 -11.60
C TYR A 845 -54.38 5.97 -10.23
N GLY A 846 -55.56 6.31 -9.69
CA GLY A 846 -55.71 6.98 -8.41
C GLY A 846 -56.08 8.46 -8.52
N VAL A 847 -56.53 9.01 -7.39
CA VAL A 847 -56.93 10.41 -7.25
C VAL A 847 -55.71 11.23 -6.79
N PRO A 848 -55.14 12.11 -7.63
CA PRO A 848 -54.02 12.96 -7.23
C PRO A 848 -54.49 14.02 -6.23
N ARG A 849 -53.67 14.27 -5.21
CA ARG A 849 -53.88 15.39 -4.29
C ARG A 849 -53.28 16.68 -4.88
N PRO A 850 -53.82 17.87 -4.55
CA PRO A 850 -53.24 19.13 -5.00
C PRO A 850 -51.85 19.32 -4.38
N TRP A 851 -50.90 19.96 -5.08
CA TRP A 851 -49.50 20.10 -4.64
C TRP A 851 -49.35 20.77 -3.26
N ASN A 852 -50.26 21.66 -2.90
CA ASN A 852 -50.28 22.39 -1.63
C ASN A 852 -51.04 21.67 -0.50
N PHE A 853 -51.41 20.39 -0.67
CA PHE A 853 -52.21 19.66 0.32
C PHE A 853 -51.59 19.62 1.72
N VAL A 854 -50.25 19.61 1.80
CA VAL A 854 -49.50 19.58 3.07
C VAL A 854 -49.74 20.85 3.91
N PHE A 855 -49.98 21.99 3.26
CA PHE A 855 -50.25 23.27 3.92
C PHE A 855 -51.73 23.47 4.25
N SER A 856 -52.61 22.55 3.85
CA SER A 856 -54.04 22.63 4.18
C SER A 856 -54.29 22.08 5.59
N LEU A 857 -54.84 22.91 6.48
CA LEU A 857 -55.19 22.52 7.87
C LEU A 857 -56.17 21.33 7.89
N ASN A 858 -57.02 21.21 6.88
CA ASN A 858 -58.00 20.14 6.75
C ASN A 858 -57.35 18.75 6.55
N PHE A 859 -56.12 18.67 6.04
CA PHE A 859 -55.42 17.40 5.86
C PHE A 859 -54.95 16.81 7.19
N TRP A 860 -54.40 17.65 8.07
CA TRP A 860 -53.89 17.22 9.38
C TRP A 860 -54.99 17.11 10.44
N GLY A 861 -56.04 17.93 10.33
CA GLY A 861 -57.12 18.01 11.30
C GLY A 861 -58.06 16.81 11.33
N GLY A 862 -58.08 15.96 10.28
CA GLY A 862 -58.86 14.71 10.26
C GLY A 862 -60.36 14.86 10.52
N ILE A 863 -60.92 16.08 10.42
CA ILE A 863 -62.33 16.35 10.69
C ILE A 863 -63.11 15.90 9.45
N PRO A 864 -63.93 14.83 9.52
CA PRO A 864 -64.83 14.51 8.45
C PRO A 864 -65.86 15.64 8.37
N LEU A 865 -65.89 16.34 7.25
CA LEU A 865 -66.99 17.25 6.96
C LEU A 865 -68.24 16.38 6.76
N GLU A 866 -69.14 16.47 7.74
CA GLU A 866 -70.57 16.20 7.59
C GLU A 866 -71.02 14.73 7.48
N ALA A 867 -70.76 13.93 8.52
CA ALA A 867 -71.58 12.74 8.79
C ALA A 867 -72.99 13.17 9.25
N GLY A 868 -73.98 13.16 8.34
CA GLY A 868 -75.40 13.32 8.69
C GLY A 868 -76.09 14.61 8.24
N MET A 869 -75.47 15.45 7.41
CA MET A 869 -76.18 16.56 6.78
C MET A 869 -77.13 16.06 5.68
N PRO A 870 -78.35 16.63 5.54
CA PRO A 870 -79.23 16.31 4.43
C PRO A 870 -78.53 16.71 3.13
N ILE A 871 -78.34 15.73 2.25
CA ILE A 871 -77.68 15.92 0.95
C ILE A 871 -78.40 17.07 0.23
N PRO A 872 -77.74 18.21 -0.10
CA PRO A 872 -78.43 19.42 -0.58
C PRO A 872 -79.34 19.13 -1.79
N PRO A 873 -80.53 19.69 -1.97
CA PRO A 873 -81.42 19.29 -3.05
C PRO A 873 -80.72 19.38 -4.43
N ALA A 874 -80.87 18.35 -5.27
CA ALA A 874 -80.35 18.37 -6.63
C ALA A 874 -81.03 19.52 -7.42
N PRO A 875 -80.34 20.20 -8.34
CA PRO A 875 -80.99 21.19 -9.20
C PRO A 875 -82.14 20.50 -9.95
N THR A 876 -83.33 21.08 -9.86
CA THR A 876 -84.57 20.62 -10.51
C THR A 876 -84.37 20.64 -12.03
N GLY A 877 -83.95 19.50 -12.59
CA GLY A 877 -84.07 19.22 -14.02
C GLY A 877 -85.52 18.89 -14.35
N GLN A 878 -85.99 19.35 -15.52
CA GLN A 878 -87.33 19.09 -16.05
C GLN A 878 -87.77 17.63 -15.88
N GLU A 879 -89.02 17.42 -15.46
CA GLU A 879 -89.67 16.11 -15.45
C GLU A 879 -89.66 15.53 -16.88
N ASP A 880 -88.68 14.68 -17.18
CA ASP A 880 -88.62 13.93 -18.43
C ASP A 880 -89.46 12.65 -18.27
N ASP A 881 -90.43 12.45 -19.15
CA ASP A 881 -91.35 11.29 -19.18
C ASP A 881 -90.63 9.93 -19.31
N ARG A 882 -89.30 9.91 -19.40
CA ARG A 882 -88.45 8.73 -19.57
C ARG A 882 -87.85 8.22 -18.25
N ILE A 883 -88.09 8.92 -17.13
CA ILE A 883 -87.55 8.58 -15.81
C ILE A 883 -88.69 8.23 -14.84
N GLU A 884 -88.64 7.04 -14.25
CA GLU A 884 -89.56 6.62 -13.20
C GLU A 884 -89.31 7.40 -11.91
N ALA A 885 -90.39 7.80 -11.23
CA ALA A 885 -90.34 8.51 -9.96
C ALA A 885 -89.51 7.74 -8.93
N GLU A 886 -88.77 8.47 -8.10
CA GLU A 886 -87.85 7.87 -7.13
C GLU A 886 -88.60 7.15 -6.00
N PRO A 887 -88.15 5.94 -5.57
CA PRO A 887 -88.78 5.21 -4.48
C PRO A 887 -88.50 5.90 -3.13
N THR A 888 -89.57 6.23 -2.40
CA THR A 888 -89.50 6.90 -1.08
C THR A 888 -89.29 5.93 0.09
N HIS A 889 -89.48 4.63 -0.11
CA HIS A 889 -89.44 3.59 0.94
C HIS A 889 -88.08 2.92 1.11
N LEU A 890 -87.10 3.22 0.25
CA LEU A 890 -85.76 2.60 0.27
C LEU A 890 -84.70 3.58 0.74
N VAL A 891 -83.73 3.10 1.50
CA VAL A 891 -82.57 3.88 1.95
C VAL A 891 -81.65 4.16 0.76
N LEU A 892 -81.20 5.41 0.63
CA LEU A 892 -80.29 5.84 -0.41
C LEU A 892 -78.85 5.35 -0.12
N GLY A 893 -78.34 4.49 -1.00
CA GLY A 893 -76.97 3.95 -0.90
C GLY A 893 -75.93 4.84 -1.57
N VAL A 894 -76.16 5.23 -2.83
CA VAL A 894 -75.23 6.04 -3.63
C VAL A 894 -75.99 7.11 -4.42
N ALA A 895 -75.49 8.35 -4.45
CA ALA A 895 -76.05 9.45 -5.23
C ALA A 895 -74.99 10.14 -6.07
N ILE A 896 -75.17 10.13 -7.39
CA ILE A 896 -74.34 10.81 -8.38
C ILE A 896 -74.96 12.17 -8.69
N ARG A 897 -74.15 13.24 -8.63
CA ARG A 897 -74.59 14.61 -8.93
C ARG A 897 -73.71 15.28 -9.97
N ASN A 898 -74.36 15.68 -11.05
CA ASN A 898 -73.82 16.46 -12.14
C ASN A 898 -72.43 15.99 -12.60
N LEU A 899 -72.25 14.67 -12.67
CA LEU A 899 -70.94 14.08 -12.84
C LEU A 899 -70.44 14.29 -14.27
N VAL A 900 -69.25 14.86 -14.41
CA VAL A 900 -68.57 15.10 -15.69
C VAL A 900 -67.18 14.48 -15.65
N LYS A 901 -66.81 13.79 -16.73
CA LYS A 901 -65.46 13.25 -16.91
C LYS A 901 -64.96 13.49 -18.32
N ILE A 902 -63.83 14.19 -18.42
CA ILE A 902 -63.09 14.43 -19.65
C ILE A 902 -61.70 13.79 -19.52
N TYR A 903 -61.33 12.92 -20.45
CA TYR A 903 -59.99 12.35 -20.50
C TYR A 903 -59.02 13.31 -21.21
N LYS A 904 -57.88 13.61 -20.56
CA LYS A 904 -56.86 14.54 -21.10
C LYS A 904 -56.30 14.08 -22.45
N LYS A 905 -56.11 12.76 -22.64
CA LYS A 905 -55.68 12.19 -23.91
C LYS A 905 -56.87 12.16 -24.87
N GLY A 906 -56.85 13.04 -25.87
CA GLY A 906 -57.88 13.12 -26.92
C GLY A 906 -59.14 13.90 -26.56
N ALA A 907 -59.13 14.66 -25.45
CA ALA A 907 -60.23 15.55 -24.99
C ALA A 907 -61.63 14.91 -25.04
N LYS A 908 -61.71 13.59 -24.87
CA LYS A 908 -62.96 12.85 -25.04
C LYS A 908 -63.84 13.02 -23.80
N LEU A 909 -65.03 13.59 -24.01
CA LEU A 909 -66.09 13.65 -23.02
C LEU A 909 -66.67 12.24 -22.83
N ALA A 910 -66.41 11.63 -21.68
CA ALA A 910 -66.81 10.26 -21.37
C ALA A 910 -68.10 10.18 -20.53
N VAL A 911 -68.31 11.16 -19.64
CA VAL A 911 -69.53 11.30 -18.84
C VAL A 911 -69.93 12.77 -18.87
N ASN A 912 -71.20 13.05 -19.11
CA ASN A 912 -71.73 14.39 -19.32
C ASN A 912 -72.94 14.65 -18.41
N HIS A 913 -72.74 15.42 -17.35
CA HIS A 913 -73.77 15.89 -16.42
C HIS A 913 -74.70 14.78 -15.92
N LEU A 914 -74.13 13.62 -15.54
CA LEU A 914 -74.90 12.45 -15.11
C LEU A 914 -75.46 12.66 -13.69
N ASN A 915 -76.76 12.41 -13.52
CA ASN A 915 -77.45 12.39 -12.23
C ASN A 915 -78.14 11.04 -12.06
N LEU A 916 -77.86 10.30 -10.99
CA LEU A 916 -78.43 8.98 -10.74
C LEU A 916 -78.37 8.63 -9.25
N LYS A 917 -79.38 7.91 -8.75
CA LYS A 917 -79.46 7.44 -7.36
C LYS A 917 -79.63 5.93 -7.31
N PHE A 918 -78.96 5.29 -6.34
CA PHE A 918 -78.95 3.85 -6.10
C PHE A 918 -79.42 3.58 -4.66
N TYR A 919 -80.21 2.52 -4.48
CA TYR A 919 -80.91 2.24 -3.23
C TYR A 919 -80.50 0.90 -2.62
N GLU A 920 -80.57 0.80 -1.29
CA GLU A 920 -80.28 -0.44 -0.55
C GLU A 920 -81.36 -1.51 -0.80
N GLY A 921 -80.94 -2.78 -0.88
CA GLY A 921 -81.82 -3.92 -1.16
C GLY A 921 -82.16 -4.09 -2.64
N GLN A 922 -81.58 -3.26 -3.53
CA GLN A 922 -81.90 -3.20 -4.95
C GLN A 922 -80.66 -3.52 -5.82
N ILE A 923 -80.84 -4.30 -6.89
CA ILE A 923 -79.84 -4.43 -7.96
C ILE A 923 -80.17 -3.41 -9.04
N THR A 924 -79.28 -2.44 -9.24
CA THR A 924 -79.41 -1.47 -10.31
C THR A 924 -78.49 -1.84 -11.47
N SER A 925 -79.08 -2.16 -12.63
CA SER A 925 -78.36 -2.50 -13.84
C SER A 925 -78.05 -1.26 -14.68
N PHE A 926 -76.77 -1.00 -14.91
CA PHE A 926 -76.24 0.08 -15.72
C PHE A 926 -76.04 -0.41 -17.16
N LEU A 927 -77.02 -0.14 -18.02
CA LEU A 927 -77.10 -0.65 -19.39
C LEU A 927 -76.65 0.42 -20.40
N GLY A 928 -75.93 0.02 -21.44
CA GLY A 928 -75.50 0.92 -22.50
C GLY A 928 -74.59 0.23 -23.51
N HIS A 929 -74.40 0.81 -24.68
CA HIS A 929 -73.46 0.27 -25.67
C HIS A 929 -71.99 0.44 -25.22
N ASN A 930 -71.06 -0.21 -25.92
CA ASN A 930 -69.63 -0.02 -25.66
C ASN A 930 -69.24 1.43 -25.95
N GLY A 931 -68.49 2.05 -25.03
CA GLY A 931 -68.13 3.46 -25.13
C GLY A 931 -69.21 4.46 -24.67
N ALA A 932 -70.31 3.99 -24.05
CA ALA A 932 -71.35 4.87 -23.50
C ALA A 932 -70.95 5.61 -22.20
N GLY A 933 -69.82 5.27 -21.57
CA GLY A 933 -69.37 5.88 -20.31
C GLY A 933 -69.61 5.03 -19.04
N LYS A 934 -70.02 3.75 -19.20
CA LYS A 934 -70.34 2.82 -18.11
C LYS A 934 -69.17 2.62 -17.12
N THR A 935 -68.11 1.99 -17.61
CA THR A 935 -66.87 1.71 -16.87
C THR A 935 -66.22 2.99 -16.33
N THR A 936 -66.29 4.10 -17.07
CA THR A 936 -65.78 5.40 -16.59
C THR A 936 -66.52 5.88 -15.36
N THR A 937 -67.85 5.76 -15.33
CA THR A 937 -68.66 6.13 -14.17
C THR A 937 -68.34 5.23 -12.98
N LEU A 938 -68.30 3.91 -13.18
CA LEU A 938 -67.96 2.97 -12.11
C LEU A 938 -66.56 3.17 -11.56
N SER A 939 -65.58 3.47 -12.42
CA SER A 939 -64.20 3.77 -12.01
C SER A 939 -64.09 5.05 -11.18
N ILE A 940 -65.02 6.00 -11.34
CA ILE A 940 -65.07 7.19 -10.47
C ILE A 940 -65.70 6.83 -9.12
N LEU A 941 -66.77 6.02 -9.12
CA LEU A 941 -67.40 5.53 -7.87
C LEU A 941 -66.42 4.74 -6.99
N THR A 942 -65.53 3.95 -7.59
CA THR A 942 -64.52 3.17 -6.88
C THR A 942 -63.25 3.96 -6.53
N GLY A 943 -63.17 5.24 -6.92
CA GLY A 943 -62.02 6.10 -6.65
C GLY A 943 -60.75 5.76 -7.44
N LEU A 944 -60.88 5.07 -8.59
CA LEU A 944 -59.79 4.82 -9.54
C LEU A 944 -59.47 6.07 -10.37
N PHE A 945 -60.50 6.84 -10.74
CA PHE A 945 -60.34 8.12 -11.44
C PHE A 945 -61.04 9.26 -10.69
N PRO A 946 -60.45 10.46 -10.62
CA PRO A 946 -61.13 11.63 -10.08
C PRO A 946 -62.22 12.14 -11.06
N PRO A 947 -63.34 12.70 -10.56
CA PRO A 947 -64.29 13.44 -11.40
C PRO A 947 -63.63 14.71 -11.99
N THR A 948 -64.04 15.14 -13.19
CA THR A 948 -63.63 16.43 -13.77
C THR A 948 -64.48 17.57 -13.23
N ALA A 949 -65.79 17.34 -13.09
CA ALA A 949 -66.73 18.20 -12.38
C ALA A 949 -67.86 17.35 -11.78
N GLY A 950 -68.61 17.91 -10.83
CA GLY A 950 -69.62 17.18 -10.06
C GLY A 950 -69.02 16.36 -8.92
N THR A 951 -69.88 15.64 -8.19
CA THR A 951 -69.48 14.80 -7.06
C THR A 951 -70.41 13.60 -6.88
N VAL A 952 -69.98 12.64 -6.05
CA VAL A 952 -70.73 11.43 -5.70
C VAL A 952 -70.77 11.32 -4.19
N TYR A 953 -71.95 10.99 -3.65
CA TYR A 953 -72.15 10.69 -2.24
C TYR A 953 -72.41 9.18 -2.06
N ILE A 954 -71.64 8.51 -1.21
CA ILE A 954 -71.84 7.10 -0.83
C ILE A 954 -72.18 7.08 0.65
N LYS A 955 -73.39 6.64 1.01
CA LYS A 955 -73.92 6.71 2.39
C LYS A 955 -73.79 8.10 3.04
N GLY A 956 -73.99 9.15 2.25
CA GLY A 956 -73.88 10.54 2.68
C GLY A 956 -72.44 11.12 2.68
N MET A 957 -71.41 10.32 2.44
CA MET A 957 -70.01 10.76 2.40
C MET A 957 -69.57 11.15 0.98
N ASP A 958 -68.83 12.25 0.80
CA ASP A 958 -68.34 12.71 -0.51
C ASP A 958 -67.04 11.96 -0.90
N ILE A 959 -67.01 11.40 -2.11
CA ILE A 959 -65.86 10.64 -2.64
C ILE A 959 -64.54 11.45 -2.73
N ARG A 960 -64.59 12.78 -2.73
CA ARG A 960 -63.40 13.64 -2.84
C ARG A 960 -62.64 13.76 -1.52
N TYR A 961 -63.35 13.68 -0.39
CA TYR A 961 -62.78 13.91 0.94
C TYR A 961 -62.74 12.63 1.78
N ASP A 962 -63.78 11.81 1.74
CA ASP A 962 -63.98 10.69 2.67
C ASP A 962 -63.73 9.30 2.07
N MET A 963 -62.96 9.23 0.96
CA MET A 963 -62.80 7.99 0.21
C MET A 963 -62.25 6.82 1.04
N ASP A 964 -61.36 7.09 2.00
CA ASP A 964 -60.77 6.04 2.85
C ASP A 964 -61.79 5.41 3.80
N THR A 965 -62.78 6.17 4.27
CA THR A 965 -63.91 5.65 5.06
C THR A 965 -64.91 4.90 4.16
N ILE A 966 -65.19 5.45 2.98
CA ILE A 966 -66.08 4.83 1.98
C ILE A 966 -65.57 3.43 1.60
N ARG A 967 -64.26 3.28 1.34
CA ARG A 967 -63.61 2.03 0.93
C ARG A 967 -63.81 0.87 1.89
N LYS A 968 -63.90 1.13 3.21
CA LYS A 968 -64.18 0.08 4.21
C LYS A 968 -65.55 -0.58 4.03
N THR A 969 -66.49 0.13 3.42
CA THR A 969 -67.88 -0.36 3.21
C THR A 969 -68.15 -0.79 1.76
N LEU A 970 -67.16 -0.65 0.88
CA LEU A 970 -67.27 -0.87 -0.55
C LEU A 970 -66.74 -2.26 -0.95
N GLY A 971 -67.49 -2.97 -1.78
CA GLY A 971 -67.06 -4.17 -2.48
C GLY A 971 -66.93 -3.89 -3.97
N VAL A 972 -65.85 -4.33 -4.61
CA VAL A 972 -65.63 -4.06 -6.04
C VAL A 972 -65.19 -5.34 -6.75
N CYS A 973 -65.86 -5.64 -7.86
CA CYS A 973 -65.38 -6.59 -8.86
C CYS A 973 -65.02 -5.81 -10.14
N PRO A 974 -63.72 -5.63 -10.44
CA PRO A 974 -63.28 -4.97 -11.68
C PRO A 974 -63.51 -5.84 -12.92
N GLN A 975 -63.48 -5.22 -14.11
CA GLN A 975 -63.65 -5.91 -15.40
C GLN A 975 -62.52 -6.91 -15.70
N HIS A 976 -61.28 -6.60 -15.28
CA HIS A 976 -60.15 -7.52 -15.33
C HIS A 976 -59.87 -8.02 -13.92
N ASN A 977 -59.77 -9.33 -13.74
CA ASN A 977 -59.47 -9.93 -12.44
C ASN A 977 -58.09 -9.47 -11.95
N VAL A 978 -58.07 -8.77 -10.82
CA VAL A 978 -56.85 -8.35 -10.13
C VAL A 978 -56.69 -9.23 -8.90
N LEU A 979 -56.11 -10.41 -9.10
CA LEU A 979 -55.89 -11.44 -8.08
C LEU A 979 -54.39 -11.68 -7.90
N PHE A 980 -53.99 -12.19 -6.75
CA PHE A 980 -52.59 -12.59 -6.52
C PHE A 980 -52.36 -13.95 -7.18
N ASP A 981 -51.45 -13.99 -8.15
CA ASP A 981 -51.12 -15.25 -8.85
C ASP A 981 -50.52 -16.33 -7.92
N ILE A 982 -50.09 -15.94 -6.71
CA ILE A 982 -49.37 -16.75 -5.74
C ILE A 982 -50.30 -17.38 -4.69
N LEU A 983 -51.44 -16.75 -4.40
CA LEU A 983 -52.35 -17.17 -3.33
C LEU A 983 -53.38 -18.18 -3.82
N THR A 984 -53.75 -19.12 -2.96
CA THR A 984 -54.86 -20.05 -3.18
C THR A 984 -56.22 -19.37 -2.98
N VAL A 985 -57.31 -20.03 -3.37
CA VAL A 985 -58.68 -19.50 -3.25
C VAL A 985 -59.03 -19.19 -1.79
N GLU A 986 -58.70 -20.10 -0.88
CA GLU A 986 -58.93 -19.95 0.55
C GLU A 986 -58.11 -18.79 1.13
N GLU A 987 -56.83 -18.69 0.76
CA GLU A 987 -55.95 -17.61 1.18
C GLU A 987 -56.41 -16.24 0.66
N HIS A 988 -56.99 -16.16 -0.53
CA HIS A 988 -57.54 -14.90 -1.06
C HIS A 988 -58.71 -14.40 -0.22
N VAL A 989 -59.69 -15.27 0.06
CA VAL A 989 -60.86 -14.91 0.87
C VAL A 989 -60.41 -14.62 2.31
N TRP A 990 -59.47 -15.40 2.84
CA TRP A 990 -58.89 -15.16 4.16
C TRP A 990 -58.20 -13.80 4.24
N PHE A 991 -57.34 -13.48 3.26
CA PHE A 991 -56.60 -12.23 3.18
C PHE A 991 -57.54 -11.02 3.12
N TYR A 992 -58.50 -11.00 2.19
CA TYR A 992 -59.42 -9.88 2.05
C TYR A 992 -60.44 -9.79 3.20
N GLY A 993 -60.83 -10.91 3.80
CA GLY A 993 -61.68 -10.93 5.00
C GLY A 993 -60.98 -10.30 6.20
N ARG A 994 -59.72 -10.68 6.45
CA ARG A 994 -58.88 -10.07 7.49
C ARG A 994 -58.59 -8.60 7.22
N LEU A 995 -58.38 -8.23 5.95
CA LEU A 995 -58.15 -6.84 5.54
C LEU A 995 -59.34 -5.93 5.86
N LYS A 996 -60.57 -6.43 5.70
CA LYS A 996 -61.81 -5.70 6.05
C LYS A 996 -62.12 -5.69 7.55
N GLY A 997 -61.28 -6.30 8.38
CA GLY A 997 -61.38 -6.24 9.84
C GLY A 997 -62.15 -7.38 10.50
N LEU A 998 -62.50 -8.44 9.76
CA LEU A 998 -63.13 -9.62 10.35
C LEU A 998 -62.16 -10.41 11.23
N SER A 999 -62.66 -11.02 12.31
CA SER A 999 -61.88 -11.95 13.13
C SER A 999 -61.56 -13.24 12.36
N SER A 1000 -60.49 -13.96 12.74
CA SER A 1000 -60.12 -15.20 12.03
C SER A 1000 -61.22 -16.26 12.06
N GLU A 1001 -62.08 -16.25 13.08
CA GLU A 1001 -63.21 -17.16 13.21
C GLU A 1001 -64.39 -16.77 12.32
N GLU A 1002 -64.68 -15.46 12.22
CA GLU A 1002 -65.71 -14.93 11.33
C GLU A 1002 -65.36 -15.16 9.86
N VAL A 1003 -64.10 -14.93 9.50
CA VAL A 1003 -63.59 -15.21 8.15
C VAL A 1003 -63.74 -16.67 7.79
N LYS A 1004 -63.44 -17.59 8.72
CA LYS A 1004 -63.58 -19.03 8.48
C LYS A 1004 -65.05 -19.42 8.24
N LYS A 1005 -65.97 -18.88 9.05
CA LYS A 1005 -67.41 -19.08 8.86
C LYS A 1005 -67.91 -18.52 7.53
N GLU A 1006 -67.49 -17.32 7.15
CA GLU A 1006 -67.87 -16.70 5.87
C GLU A 1006 -67.24 -17.44 4.68
N LEU A 1007 -66.00 -17.92 4.83
CA LEU A 1007 -65.30 -18.74 3.86
C LEU A 1007 -66.05 -20.06 3.61
N ASP A 1008 -66.42 -20.79 4.66
CA ASP A 1008 -67.13 -22.08 4.52
C ASP A 1008 -68.47 -21.89 3.79
N VAL A 1009 -69.20 -20.81 4.11
CA VAL A 1009 -70.46 -20.45 3.43
C VAL A 1009 -70.21 -20.08 1.96
N LEU A 1010 -69.20 -19.25 1.68
CA LEU A 1010 -68.85 -18.85 0.32
C LEU A 1010 -68.33 -20.04 -0.51
N LEU A 1011 -67.53 -20.93 0.06
CA LEU A 1011 -67.04 -22.13 -0.60
C LEU A 1011 -68.17 -23.13 -0.86
N GLN A 1012 -69.14 -23.26 0.04
CA GLN A 1012 -70.33 -24.08 -0.18
C GLN A 1012 -71.17 -23.52 -1.35
N ASP A 1013 -71.35 -22.20 -1.41
CA ASP A 1013 -72.05 -21.52 -2.50
C ASP A 1013 -71.28 -21.61 -3.84
N LEU A 1014 -69.95 -21.55 -3.80
CA LEU A 1014 -69.09 -21.64 -4.97
C LEU A 1014 -68.87 -23.08 -5.46
N SER A 1015 -68.89 -24.08 -4.57
CA SER A 1015 -68.75 -25.50 -4.92
C SER A 1015 -70.02 -26.09 -5.55
N SER A 1016 -71.18 -25.46 -5.34
CA SER A 1016 -72.40 -25.71 -6.12
C SER A 1016 -72.26 -25.30 -7.60
N LEU A 1017 -71.23 -24.54 -7.97
CA LEU A 1017 -70.89 -24.23 -9.35
C LEU A 1017 -70.03 -25.36 -9.92
N SER A 1018 -70.59 -26.23 -10.76
CA SER A 1018 -69.86 -27.37 -11.34
C SER A 1018 -68.59 -26.98 -12.14
N HIS A 1019 -68.44 -25.70 -12.50
CA HIS A 1019 -67.22 -25.13 -13.09
C HIS A 1019 -66.78 -23.89 -12.29
N PHE A 1020 -65.68 -24.01 -11.53
CA PHE A 1020 -65.11 -22.91 -10.76
C PHE A 1020 -64.30 -21.97 -11.68
N SER A 1021 -64.65 -20.68 -11.70
CA SER A 1021 -63.97 -19.66 -12.52
C SER A 1021 -63.29 -18.58 -11.66
N LEU A 1022 -62.20 -18.00 -12.15
CA LEU A 1022 -61.50 -16.88 -11.48
C LEU A 1022 -62.39 -15.63 -11.32
N ILE A 1023 -63.37 -15.46 -12.21
CA ILE A 1023 -64.33 -14.35 -12.15
C ILE A 1023 -65.32 -14.58 -11.00
N SER A 1024 -65.80 -15.82 -10.81
CA SER A 1024 -66.66 -16.19 -9.68
C SER A 1024 -65.98 -15.90 -8.34
N LEU A 1025 -64.66 -16.12 -8.25
CA LEU A 1025 -63.87 -15.77 -7.07
C LEU A 1025 -63.78 -14.25 -6.85
N SER A 1026 -63.51 -13.47 -7.91
CA SER A 1026 -63.48 -12.00 -7.82
C SER A 1026 -64.82 -11.42 -7.36
N VAL A 1027 -65.94 -11.98 -7.85
CA VAL A 1027 -67.29 -11.63 -7.40
C VAL A 1027 -67.49 -12.00 -5.94
N ALA A 1028 -67.06 -13.19 -5.50
CA ALA A 1028 -67.15 -13.60 -4.10
C ALA A 1028 -66.37 -12.66 -3.17
N ILE A 1029 -65.13 -12.29 -3.52
CA ILE A 1029 -64.29 -11.35 -2.77
C ILE A 1029 -64.97 -9.98 -2.61
N ALA A 1030 -65.74 -9.54 -3.61
CA ALA A 1030 -66.49 -8.28 -3.50
C ALA A 1030 -67.57 -8.33 -2.40
N PHE A 1031 -68.11 -9.50 -2.06
CA PHE A 1031 -69.12 -9.66 -1.01
C PHE A 1031 -68.55 -9.88 0.39
N VAL A 1032 -67.30 -10.35 0.50
CA VAL A 1032 -66.59 -10.60 1.77
C VAL A 1032 -66.54 -9.34 2.65
N GLY A 1033 -66.60 -9.50 3.98
CA GLY A 1033 -66.42 -8.42 4.93
C GLY A 1033 -67.64 -7.50 5.10
N GLY A 1034 -68.85 -7.99 4.79
CA GLY A 1034 -70.09 -7.26 5.02
C GLY A 1034 -70.28 -6.00 4.17
N SER A 1035 -69.70 -5.97 2.95
CA SER A 1035 -69.75 -4.82 2.03
C SER A 1035 -71.18 -4.37 1.74
N LYS A 1036 -71.50 -3.10 2.07
CA LYS A 1036 -72.85 -2.53 1.96
C LYS A 1036 -73.15 -2.00 0.56
N VAL A 1037 -72.13 -1.53 -0.14
CA VAL A 1037 -72.24 -1.09 -1.54
C VAL A 1037 -71.30 -1.97 -2.37
N VAL A 1038 -71.84 -2.68 -3.36
CA VAL A 1038 -71.08 -3.60 -4.20
C VAL A 1038 -71.17 -3.14 -5.66
N ILE A 1039 -70.03 -2.90 -6.28
CA ILE A 1039 -69.91 -2.45 -7.67
C ILE A 1039 -69.31 -3.59 -8.51
N LEU A 1040 -70.01 -4.00 -9.55
CA LEU A 1040 -69.61 -5.09 -10.44
C LEU A 1040 -69.53 -4.55 -11.87
N ASP A 1041 -68.32 -4.50 -12.42
CA ASP A 1041 -68.11 -4.01 -13.78
C ASP A 1041 -68.03 -5.18 -14.78
N GLU A 1042 -69.10 -5.38 -15.55
CA GLU A 1042 -69.24 -6.45 -16.55
C GLU A 1042 -68.84 -7.87 -16.05
N PRO A 1043 -69.39 -8.35 -14.91
CA PRO A 1043 -68.91 -9.57 -14.24
C PRO A 1043 -69.20 -10.88 -15.00
N THR A 1044 -69.99 -10.86 -16.07
CA THR A 1044 -70.34 -12.04 -16.87
C THR A 1044 -69.72 -12.04 -18.26
N ALA A 1045 -68.86 -11.05 -18.54
CA ALA A 1045 -68.10 -10.97 -19.78
C ALA A 1045 -67.06 -12.11 -19.84
N GLY A 1046 -67.07 -12.88 -20.93
CA GLY A 1046 -66.11 -13.98 -21.13
C GLY A 1046 -66.38 -15.26 -20.33
N VAL A 1047 -67.49 -15.31 -19.59
CA VAL A 1047 -67.93 -16.49 -18.82
C VAL A 1047 -68.88 -17.35 -19.66
N ASP A 1048 -68.76 -18.67 -19.55
CA ASP A 1048 -69.64 -19.65 -20.19
C ASP A 1048 -71.10 -19.52 -19.71
N PRO A 1049 -72.10 -19.94 -20.51
CA PRO A 1049 -73.52 -19.76 -20.17
C PRO A 1049 -73.95 -20.43 -18.85
N TYR A 1050 -73.27 -21.49 -18.40
CA TYR A 1050 -73.63 -22.21 -17.19
C TYR A 1050 -73.09 -21.50 -15.94
N SER A 1051 -71.80 -21.16 -15.93
CA SER A 1051 -71.17 -20.39 -14.83
C SER A 1051 -71.81 -19.00 -14.69
N ARG A 1052 -72.32 -18.42 -15.78
CA ARG A 1052 -73.07 -17.16 -15.75
C ARG A 1052 -74.33 -17.24 -14.89
N ARG A 1053 -75.11 -18.33 -14.99
CA ARG A 1053 -76.30 -18.54 -14.15
C ARG A 1053 -75.93 -18.66 -12.68
N GLY A 1054 -74.82 -19.32 -12.39
CA GLY A 1054 -74.28 -19.41 -11.04
C GLY A 1054 -73.93 -18.05 -10.42
N ILE A 1055 -73.34 -17.14 -11.19
CA ILE A 1055 -73.10 -15.76 -10.76
C ILE A 1055 -74.43 -15.04 -10.52
N TRP A 1056 -75.43 -15.22 -11.39
CA TRP A 1056 -76.75 -14.62 -11.22
C TRP A 1056 -77.44 -15.05 -9.92
N ASP A 1057 -77.43 -16.34 -9.62
CA ASP A 1057 -78.00 -16.89 -8.38
C ASP A 1057 -77.29 -16.34 -7.14
N LEU A 1058 -75.96 -16.18 -7.20
CA LEU A 1058 -75.16 -15.55 -6.15
C LEU A 1058 -75.56 -14.08 -5.95
N LEU A 1059 -75.69 -13.29 -7.01
CA LEU A 1059 -76.10 -11.88 -6.92
C LEU A 1059 -77.50 -11.72 -6.32
N LEU A 1060 -78.44 -12.58 -6.70
CA LEU A 1060 -79.81 -12.57 -6.16
C LEU A 1060 -79.82 -12.98 -4.67
N LYS A 1061 -79.01 -13.96 -4.28
CA LYS A 1061 -78.87 -14.41 -2.88
C LYS A 1061 -78.33 -13.31 -1.97
N TYR A 1062 -77.26 -12.62 -2.39
CA TYR A 1062 -76.57 -11.60 -1.60
C TYR A 1062 -77.16 -10.18 -1.74
N ARG A 1063 -78.30 -10.03 -2.42
CA ARG A 1063 -78.98 -8.73 -2.62
C ARG A 1063 -79.49 -8.08 -1.33
N LYS A 1064 -79.96 -8.86 -0.35
CA LYS A 1064 -80.61 -8.34 0.86
C LYS A 1064 -79.66 -7.40 1.63
N ASP A 1065 -80.17 -6.23 2.04
CA ASP A 1065 -79.46 -5.20 2.81
C ASP A 1065 -78.16 -4.65 2.17
N ARG A 1066 -78.04 -4.77 0.83
CA ARG A 1066 -76.89 -4.26 0.05
C ARG A 1066 -77.36 -3.45 -1.15
N THR A 1067 -76.60 -2.43 -1.53
CA THR A 1067 -76.78 -1.71 -2.80
C THR A 1067 -75.86 -2.35 -3.84
N ILE A 1068 -76.41 -3.01 -4.87
CA ILE A 1068 -75.61 -3.65 -5.92
C ILE A 1068 -75.73 -2.86 -7.21
N ILE A 1069 -74.59 -2.41 -7.74
CA ILE A 1069 -74.49 -1.70 -9.02
C ILE A 1069 -73.81 -2.63 -10.01
N LEU A 1070 -74.54 -3.03 -11.04
CA LEU A 1070 -74.07 -3.98 -12.06
C LEU A 1070 -73.99 -3.27 -13.42
N SER A 1071 -72.82 -3.15 -14.03
CA SER A 1071 -72.74 -2.78 -15.45
C SER A 1071 -72.88 -4.01 -16.34
N THR A 1072 -73.66 -3.88 -17.40
CA THR A 1072 -73.78 -4.91 -18.44
C THR A 1072 -74.13 -4.27 -19.78
N HIS A 1073 -73.74 -4.93 -20.88
CA HIS A 1073 -74.25 -4.65 -22.22
C HIS A 1073 -75.30 -5.66 -22.67
N TYR A 1074 -75.54 -6.72 -21.90
CA TYR A 1074 -76.55 -7.73 -22.19
C TYR A 1074 -77.90 -7.32 -21.62
N MET A 1075 -78.84 -6.99 -22.49
CA MET A 1075 -80.21 -6.63 -22.08
C MET A 1075 -80.90 -7.75 -21.29
N GLY A 1076 -80.67 -9.02 -21.66
CA GLY A 1076 -81.26 -10.16 -20.94
C GLY A 1076 -80.76 -10.32 -19.50
N GLU A 1077 -79.53 -9.86 -19.21
CA GLU A 1077 -78.99 -9.86 -17.85
C GLU A 1077 -79.58 -8.72 -17.02
N ALA A 1078 -79.68 -7.51 -17.60
CA ALA A 1078 -80.30 -6.37 -16.96
C ALA A 1078 -81.79 -6.61 -16.66
N ASP A 1079 -82.49 -7.35 -17.52
CA ASP A 1079 -83.90 -7.68 -17.35
C ASP A 1079 -84.15 -8.75 -16.28
N LEU A 1080 -83.25 -9.73 -16.14
CA LEU A 1080 -83.37 -10.80 -15.16
C LEU A 1080 -82.91 -10.38 -13.76
N LEU A 1081 -81.80 -9.65 -13.68
CA LEU A 1081 -81.18 -9.27 -12.40
C LEU A 1081 -81.59 -7.88 -11.91
N GLY A 1082 -81.90 -6.96 -12.83
CA GLY A 1082 -82.09 -5.55 -12.50
C GLY A 1082 -83.49 -5.29 -11.94
N ASP A 1083 -83.56 -4.89 -10.68
CA ASP A 1083 -84.77 -4.30 -10.11
C ASP A 1083 -85.03 -2.90 -10.70
N ARG A 1084 -83.96 -2.21 -11.11
CA ARG A 1084 -84.00 -0.94 -11.84
C ARG A 1084 -82.90 -0.91 -12.89
N ILE A 1085 -83.25 -0.47 -14.09
CA ILE A 1085 -82.32 -0.35 -15.21
C ILE A 1085 -82.11 1.13 -15.49
N ALA A 1086 -80.85 1.55 -15.55
CA ALA A 1086 -80.42 2.87 -15.98
C ALA A 1086 -79.74 2.74 -17.35
N ILE A 1087 -80.33 3.32 -18.39
CA ILE A 1087 -79.80 3.25 -19.77
C ILE A 1087 -79.00 4.51 -20.06
N ILE A 1088 -77.74 4.34 -20.45
CA ILE A 1088 -76.82 5.43 -20.80
C ILE A 1088 -76.40 5.34 -22.27
N SER A 1089 -76.37 6.51 -22.91
CA SER A 1089 -75.75 6.71 -24.21
C SER A 1089 -74.94 8.00 -24.22
N GLN A 1090 -73.76 7.96 -24.85
CA GLN A 1090 -72.86 9.11 -24.98
C GLN A 1090 -72.58 9.87 -23.67
N GLY A 1091 -72.51 9.16 -22.54
CA GLY A 1091 -72.23 9.74 -21.23
C GLY A 1091 -73.42 10.44 -20.54
N LYS A 1092 -74.64 10.41 -21.11
CA LYS A 1092 -75.87 10.95 -20.54
C LYS A 1092 -76.85 9.84 -20.16
N LEU A 1093 -77.68 10.07 -19.14
CA LEU A 1093 -78.79 9.20 -18.78
C LEU A 1093 -79.94 9.39 -19.78
N CYS A 1094 -80.34 8.34 -20.48
CA CYS A 1094 -81.43 8.40 -21.46
C CYS A 1094 -82.79 8.05 -20.85
N CYS A 1095 -82.83 7.02 -20.00
CA CYS A 1095 -84.02 6.59 -19.28
C CYS A 1095 -83.63 5.76 -18.05
N CYS A 1096 -84.50 5.74 -17.06
CA CYS A 1096 -84.26 5.01 -15.81
C CYS A 1096 -85.58 4.55 -15.19
N GLY A 1097 -85.68 3.27 -14.82
CA GLY A 1097 -86.87 2.71 -14.19
C GLY A 1097 -86.79 1.20 -14.07
N SER A 1098 -87.83 0.57 -13.52
CA SER A 1098 -87.98 -0.87 -13.46
C SER A 1098 -88.06 -1.48 -14.88
N PRO A 1099 -87.65 -2.75 -15.08
CA PRO A 1099 -87.76 -3.40 -16.38
C PRO A 1099 -89.19 -3.37 -16.93
N LEU A 1100 -90.20 -3.51 -16.05
CA LEU A 1100 -91.61 -3.42 -16.39
C LEU A 1100 -92.01 -2.02 -16.87
N PHE A 1101 -91.60 -0.97 -16.15
CA PHE A 1101 -91.85 0.42 -16.54
C PHE A 1101 -91.24 0.76 -17.91
N LEU A 1102 -89.99 0.37 -18.13
CA LEU A 1102 -89.28 0.63 -19.39
C LEU A 1102 -89.90 -0.17 -20.55
N LYS A 1103 -90.28 -1.43 -20.33
CA LYS A 1103 -90.98 -2.23 -21.35
C LYS A 1103 -92.37 -1.67 -21.66
N ALA A 1104 -93.11 -1.20 -20.66
CA ALA A 1104 -94.44 -0.63 -20.85
C ALA A 1104 -94.39 0.71 -21.63
N ARG A 1105 -93.38 1.55 -21.38
CA ARG A 1105 -93.25 2.86 -22.04
C ARG A 1105 -92.51 2.81 -23.39
N LEU A 1106 -91.47 1.98 -23.51
CA LEU A 1106 -90.54 1.97 -24.65
C LEU A 1106 -90.61 0.70 -25.52
N GLY A 1107 -91.24 -0.37 -25.03
CA GLY A 1107 -91.34 -1.65 -25.74
C GLY A 1107 -92.42 -1.65 -26.83
N THR A 1108 -92.16 -2.31 -27.95
CA THR A 1108 -93.11 -2.46 -29.08
C THR A 1108 -93.74 -3.87 -29.15
N GLY A 1109 -93.71 -4.66 -28.07
CA GLY A 1109 -94.32 -5.99 -27.98
C GLY A 1109 -93.80 -6.85 -26.81
N TYR A 1110 -94.53 -7.91 -26.45
CA TYR A 1110 -94.17 -8.88 -25.40
C TYR A 1110 -93.69 -10.22 -26.01
N TYR A 1111 -92.62 -10.80 -25.45
CA TYR A 1111 -92.18 -12.17 -25.74
C TYR A 1111 -92.47 -13.06 -24.51
N LEU A 1112 -93.23 -14.14 -24.70
CA LEU A 1112 -93.55 -15.12 -23.64
C LEU A 1112 -92.62 -16.34 -23.80
N THR A 1113 -91.77 -16.60 -22.81
CA THR A 1113 -90.89 -17.77 -22.78
C THR A 1113 -91.48 -18.85 -21.87
N VAL A 1114 -92.00 -19.94 -22.45
CA VAL A 1114 -92.55 -21.07 -21.68
C VAL A 1114 -91.45 -22.09 -21.43
N VAL A 1115 -91.10 -22.33 -20.17
CA VAL A 1115 -90.11 -23.34 -19.78
C VAL A 1115 -90.84 -24.60 -19.33
N LYS A 1116 -90.61 -25.71 -20.04
CA LYS A 1116 -91.15 -27.04 -19.68
C LYS A 1116 -90.40 -27.55 -18.44
N LYS A 1117 -91.13 -27.87 -17.38
CA LYS A 1117 -90.59 -28.47 -16.16
C LYS A 1117 -90.18 -29.92 -16.48
N GLU A 1118 -88.89 -30.26 -16.36
CA GLU A 1118 -88.43 -31.64 -16.54
C GLU A 1118 -88.74 -32.45 -15.28
N GLY A 1119 -89.59 -33.46 -15.45
CA GLY A 1119 -89.93 -34.43 -14.43
C GLY A 1119 -90.41 -35.74 -15.07
N LEU A 1120 -89.63 -36.79 -14.80
CA LEU A 1120 -89.82 -38.22 -15.07
C LEU A 1120 -89.64 -38.79 -16.49
N GLU A 1121 -88.87 -39.87 -16.49
CA GLU A 1121 -88.34 -40.75 -17.52
C GLU A 1121 -89.32 -41.21 -18.62
N GLY A 1122 -88.78 -41.44 -19.82
CA GLY A 1122 -89.27 -42.48 -20.73
C GLY A 1122 -89.54 -42.07 -22.18
N ARG A 1123 -88.62 -42.49 -23.07
CA ARG A 1123 -88.75 -42.70 -24.53
C ARG A 1123 -88.73 -41.47 -25.47
N THR A 1124 -87.75 -41.50 -26.37
CA THR A 1124 -87.71 -40.85 -27.70
C THR A 1124 -89.02 -41.11 -28.49
N PRO A 1125 -89.46 -40.21 -29.41
CA PRO A 1125 -88.67 -39.82 -30.58
C PRO A 1125 -88.83 -38.39 -31.16
N ALA A 1126 -87.80 -38.02 -31.94
CA ALA A 1126 -87.78 -37.29 -33.22
C ALA A 1126 -88.48 -35.92 -33.44
N SER A 1127 -87.69 -35.02 -34.05
CA SER A 1127 -88.05 -34.08 -35.14
C SER A 1127 -89.05 -32.96 -34.86
N ALA A 1128 -88.55 -31.72 -34.73
CA ALA A 1128 -89.22 -30.55 -35.30
C ALA A 1128 -88.21 -29.43 -35.61
N SER A 1129 -88.18 -29.07 -36.89
CA SER A 1129 -87.51 -27.92 -37.50
C SER A 1129 -87.89 -26.60 -36.81
N ALA A 1130 -86.89 -25.82 -36.35
CA ALA A 1130 -87.09 -24.43 -35.95
C ALA A 1130 -86.75 -23.49 -37.12
N THR A 1131 -87.82 -23.01 -37.74
CA THR A 1131 -87.88 -21.99 -38.79
C THR A 1131 -87.25 -20.67 -38.32
N LYS A 1132 -86.45 -20.04 -39.19
CA LYS A 1132 -85.90 -18.69 -39.01
C LYS A 1132 -87.03 -17.67 -38.74
N LEU A 1133 -86.88 -16.84 -37.71
CA LEU A 1133 -87.63 -15.60 -37.48
C LEU A 1133 -86.66 -14.41 -37.31
N PRO A 1134 -87.05 -13.18 -37.67
CA PRO A 1134 -86.15 -12.05 -37.84
C PRO A 1134 -85.73 -11.38 -36.52
N ALA A 1135 -84.54 -10.77 -36.54
CA ALA A 1135 -83.89 -10.14 -35.40
C ALA A 1135 -84.57 -8.83 -34.96
N VAL A 1136 -85.32 -8.87 -33.86
CA VAL A 1136 -85.74 -7.69 -33.09
C VAL A 1136 -84.71 -7.44 -31.99
N ALA A 1137 -83.54 -6.92 -32.37
CA ALA A 1137 -82.52 -6.45 -31.42
C ALA A 1137 -82.08 -5.00 -31.69
N LYS A 1138 -82.58 -4.35 -32.76
CA LYS A 1138 -82.10 -3.04 -33.22
C LYS A 1138 -83.00 -1.85 -32.83
N VAL A 1139 -84.25 -2.07 -32.41
CA VAL A 1139 -85.27 -0.99 -32.37
C VAL A 1139 -85.22 -0.13 -31.10
N ILE A 1140 -84.85 -0.68 -29.93
CA ILE A 1140 -84.88 0.08 -28.65
C ILE A 1140 -83.71 1.09 -28.56
N LEU A 1141 -82.52 0.72 -29.05
CA LEU A 1141 -81.36 1.61 -29.08
C LEU A 1141 -81.49 2.72 -30.15
N GLN A 1142 -82.21 2.47 -31.24
CA GLN A 1142 -82.33 3.43 -32.35
C GLN A 1142 -83.25 4.62 -31.98
N ARG A 1143 -84.31 4.40 -31.19
CA ARG A 1143 -85.23 5.48 -30.76
C ARG A 1143 -84.58 6.52 -29.83
N CYS A 1144 -83.62 6.12 -28.98
CA CYS A 1144 -82.89 7.08 -28.14
C CYS A 1144 -81.88 7.94 -28.93
N VAL A 1145 -81.40 7.44 -30.09
CA VAL A 1145 -80.40 8.14 -30.93
C VAL A 1145 -81.06 9.06 -31.97
N SER A 1146 -82.30 8.76 -32.38
CA SER A 1146 -83.00 9.54 -33.40
C SER A 1146 -83.52 10.90 -32.93
N ASP A 1147 -83.67 11.11 -31.62
CA ASP A 1147 -84.33 12.30 -31.05
C ASP A 1147 -83.36 13.45 -30.67
N GLN A 1148 -82.07 13.32 -30.99
CA GLN A 1148 -81.05 14.36 -30.77
C GLN A 1148 -80.38 14.87 -32.05
N ARG A 1149 -80.84 14.45 -33.24
CA ARG A 1149 -80.41 15.05 -34.52
C ARG A 1149 -81.29 16.25 -34.88
N GLY A 1150 -81.31 17.24 -34.01
CA GLY A 1150 -81.63 18.62 -34.37
C GLY A 1150 -80.36 19.43 -34.17
N GLU A 1151 -79.78 19.92 -35.28
CA GLU A 1151 -78.66 20.85 -35.34
C GLU A 1151 -77.26 20.28 -35.01
N CYS A 1152 -76.52 19.89 -36.06
CA CYS A 1152 -75.17 20.39 -36.35
C CYS A 1152 -74.71 19.86 -37.72
N GLY A 1153 -74.32 20.78 -38.62
CA GLY A 1153 -73.86 20.52 -39.98
C GLY A 1153 -72.46 19.90 -40.08
N PRO A 1154 -72.00 19.56 -41.30
CA PRO A 1154 -70.87 18.66 -41.50
C PRO A 1154 -69.52 19.39 -41.41
N HIS A 1155 -68.63 18.93 -40.52
CA HIS A 1155 -67.18 19.00 -40.66
C HIS A 1155 -66.51 17.81 -39.99
#